data_AF-A0A926VL70-F1
#
_entry.id   AF-A0A926VL70-F1
#
_cell.length_a   1.000
_cell.length_b   1.000
_cell.length_c   1.000
_cell.angle_alpha   90.00
_cell.angle_beta   90.00
_cell.angle_gamma   90.00
#
_symmetry.space_group_name_H-M   'P 1'
#
loop_
_entity.id
_entity.type
_entity.pdbx_description
1 polymer ?
#
loop_
_entity_poly.entity_id
_entity_poly.type
_entity_poly.pdbx_seq_one_letter_code
_entity_poly.pdbx_strand_id
1 'polypeptide(L)'
;MTISIFTTDANLIVRSWDDWLASVTGLPAPKVCGVSLANIVPDIESRGILAHFQRVLKNGGVETLSGAVYPYLFQCPTVKPSLHFEFMQQRVTIAPLQENSNNCGDWSNFQTLSVIGTVVTVEDVTAQLDLQKDLSFELDNPDELVRLRAAQALATAQVLEPEPMLVKALGDSSWRVRRAAVDSLAQQTGGTIATSLLRSLREEHRNPGVLNAVLQVLKQSKVDIVPALIDCLNSEDVDLRIYAALALGEQNDPARRDLRANLDRRAIPALIRALEDTDANVRYHAIDALGNLNATLAVEPLMEIAESGDFFLAFPALDALRRIGDGTVTPRMLPLLEDELLCVAVVDALGQLGDASVVPALARLLNKAGTPVAEIAAAIASLYDRYQRLYREGNYIAALAASHIDTTGVQNLTKAVQGAKPNELKAIVLLLGQTPGDTERNVESVMVQLLGHPTVRYLVMEALVRYGKRVTDLLIEKLKAEVCQVREAAVAVLGRIGDPLAVPALTQLLTTDSELTITTAGALAQIGDRRAYDTLLGLMGHPSPGVRQAVVAALNSLGHPDMLTRTIDLLQDKDPHVRESAVKIAGYFAFNECVTLLLERCRDSEEDVRRAAIELIPYLENAPVLPTLIWALENDTPKVRATAARALGQMESPIAYPYLLNALMDGDAWVRYYATRALGTHAYPEAVDTLAQLAFSDPATQVRIAAVEALGRVGGPRAVSILAPLAEDSSSTDDLVRSALMALGEIGHPNSLPPLLSALRSSDLQRRIYSARALGKRGGTGVEAALYSLVAVDSGLFDETSGTTIFKPVQEVNANEAIVSSSCSELNILPSHEPTVSEVHLVQAAIEALAQLSTPEAIAALLELTSTHQVNKVCIAALTNLGEEHIEAIGRGLKHPHTKVRCAAIEVLMRLKHPHASEFLIAALDDKNSFVRLAAINALEHLGNRNAQQKMAVLAHTDPDPTVRRAAQKSQITSV
;
A
#
# COMPACT_ATOMS: atom_id res chain seq x y z
N MET A 1 36.34 -14.29 30.82
CA MET A 1 37.33 -15.25 30.31
C MET A 1 38.70 -14.73 30.68
N THR A 2 39.51 -15.56 31.33
CA THR A 2 40.90 -15.25 31.69
C THR A 2 41.76 -16.02 30.70
N ILE A 3 42.29 -15.31 29.70
CA ILE A 3 43.18 -15.86 28.69
C ILE A 3 44.58 -15.41 29.04
N SER A 4 45.52 -16.34 29.00
CA SER A 4 46.91 -16.10 29.28
C SER A 4 47.78 -16.54 28.11
N ILE A 5 48.92 -15.88 27.92
CA ILE A 5 49.79 -16.05 26.77
C ILE A 5 51.24 -16.24 27.22
N PHE A 6 51.88 -17.27 26.69
CA PHE A 6 53.33 -17.44 26.78
C PHE A 6 53.90 -17.77 25.40
N THR A 7 55.18 -17.47 25.20
CA THR A 7 55.85 -17.72 23.91
C THR A 7 57.06 -18.63 24.09
N THR A 8 57.38 -19.39 23.06
CA THR A 8 58.61 -20.18 22.96
C THR A 8 59.40 -19.78 21.73
N ASP A 9 60.69 -20.08 21.69
CA ASP A 9 61.46 -20.09 20.44
C ASP A 9 61.28 -21.42 19.67
N ALA A 10 62.00 -21.55 18.54
CA ALA A 10 62.00 -22.74 17.69
C ALA A 10 62.56 -24.01 18.39
N ASN A 11 63.31 -23.86 19.49
CA ASN A 11 63.78 -24.97 20.32
C ASN A 11 62.85 -25.24 21.51
N LEU A 12 61.66 -24.61 21.53
CA LEU A 12 60.68 -24.69 22.61
C LEU A 12 61.22 -24.19 23.96
N ILE A 13 62.18 -23.27 23.95
CA ILE A 13 62.62 -22.55 25.14
C ILE A 13 61.66 -21.40 25.39
N VAL A 14 61.11 -21.30 26.60
CA VAL A 14 60.15 -20.26 26.97
C VAL A 14 60.82 -18.88 26.93
N ARG A 15 60.22 -17.93 26.21
CA ARG A 15 60.73 -16.57 26.00
C ARG A 15 59.94 -15.50 26.74
N SER A 16 58.64 -15.66 26.85
CA SER A 16 57.78 -14.84 27.69
C SER A 16 56.88 -15.72 28.54
N TRP A 17 56.54 -15.23 29.72
CA TRP A 17 55.66 -15.88 30.67
C TRP A 17 54.87 -14.79 31.39
N ASP A 18 53.54 -14.81 31.29
CA ASP A 18 52.72 -13.74 31.84
C ASP A 18 52.41 -13.92 33.34
N ASP A 19 51.92 -12.83 33.95
CA ASP A 19 51.66 -12.77 35.38
C ASP A 19 50.51 -13.71 35.82
N TRP A 20 49.54 -13.96 34.94
CA TRP A 20 48.42 -14.85 35.24
C TRP A 20 48.89 -16.31 35.30
N LEU A 21 49.63 -16.78 34.30
CA LEU A 21 50.26 -18.11 34.32
C LEU A 21 51.16 -18.28 35.54
N ALA A 22 51.95 -17.25 35.88
CA ALA A 22 52.77 -17.28 37.08
C ALA A 22 51.94 -17.48 38.36
N SER A 23 50.78 -16.83 38.46
CA SER A 23 49.89 -16.96 39.61
C SER A 23 49.23 -18.34 39.74
N VAL A 24 48.79 -18.94 38.63
CA VAL A 24 48.05 -20.22 38.63
C VAL A 24 48.96 -21.46 38.61
N THR A 25 50.17 -21.34 38.07
CA THR A 25 51.17 -22.43 38.07
C THR A 25 52.09 -22.39 39.29
N GLY A 26 52.17 -21.25 39.99
CA GLY A 26 53.14 -21.02 41.06
C GLY A 26 54.58 -20.83 40.57
N LEU A 27 54.79 -20.68 39.27
CA LEU A 27 56.11 -20.53 38.64
C LEU A 27 56.32 -19.09 38.12
N PRO A 28 57.14 -18.26 38.80
CA PRO A 28 57.38 -16.88 38.36
C PRO A 28 58.29 -16.83 37.13
N ALA A 29 58.08 -15.85 36.24
CA ALA A 29 58.79 -15.72 34.97
C ALA A 29 60.33 -15.89 35.04
N PRO A 30 61.06 -15.36 36.05
CA PRO A 30 62.52 -15.55 36.15
C PRO A 30 62.97 -17.01 36.33
N LYS A 31 62.09 -17.91 36.78
CA LYS A 31 62.39 -19.35 36.91
C LYS A 31 62.07 -20.15 35.65
N VAL A 32 61.30 -19.59 34.73
CA VAL A 32 60.69 -20.30 33.59
C VAL A 32 61.27 -19.82 32.27
N CYS A 33 61.47 -18.50 32.12
CA CYS A 33 62.08 -17.92 30.92
C CYS A 33 63.53 -18.41 30.75
N GLY A 34 63.88 -18.88 29.56
CA GLY A 34 65.17 -19.49 29.26
C GLY A 34 65.25 -20.99 29.56
N VAL A 35 64.17 -21.60 30.06
CA VAL A 35 64.05 -23.04 30.31
C VAL A 35 63.25 -23.71 29.18
N SER A 36 63.62 -24.94 28.81
CA SER A 36 62.88 -25.75 27.83
C SER A 36 61.48 -26.10 28.38
N LEU A 37 60.45 -26.01 27.52
CA LEU A 37 59.07 -26.34 27.87
C LEU A 37 58.94 -27.77 28.42
N ALA A 38 59.74 -28.72 27.94
CA ALA A 38 59.77 -30.10 28.43
C ALA A 38 60.30 -30.23 29.87
N ASN A 39 61.09 -29.27 30.37
CA ASN A 39 61.52 -29.25 31.77
C ASN A 39 60.46 -28.62 32.69
N ILE A 40 59.63 -27.73 32.15
CA ILE A 40 58.54 -27.05 32.87
C ILE A 40 57.32 -27.98 32.96
N VAL A 41 57.10 -28.79 31.92
CA VAL A 41 56.06 -29.81 31.84
C VAL A 41 56.72 -31.17 31.53
N PRO A 42 57.24 -31.88 32.56
CA PRO A 42 58.05 -33.09 32.38
C PRO A 42 57.36 -34.24 31.63
N ASP A 43 56.02 -34.25 31.64
CA ASP A 43 55.18 -35.26 31.02
C ASP A 43 54.64 -34.83 29.63
N ILE A 44 55.10 -33.70 29.08
CA ILE A 44 54.60 -33.16 27.81
C ILE A 44 54.81 -34.11 26.63
N GLU A 45 55.89 -34.88 26.65
CA GLU A 45 56.23 -35.85 25.60
C GLU A 45 55.45 -37.15 25.76
N SER A 46 55.32 -37.68 26.99
CA SER A 46 54.57 -38.90 27.26
C SER A 46 53.07 -38.73 27.03
N ARG A 47 52.54 -37.51 27.21
CA ARG A 47 51.17 -37.15 26.81
C ARG A 47 51.03 -36.86 25.32
N GLY A 48 52.11 -36.85 24.53
CA GLY A 48 52.08 -36.58 23.10
C GLY A 48 51.79 -35.11 22.73
N ILE A 49 51.69 -34.21 23.72
CA ILE A 49 51.42 -32.79 23.52
C ILE A 49 52.59 -32.12 22.77
N LEU A 50 53.83 -32.58 23.03
CA LEU A 50 55.03 -32.04 22.37
C LEU A 50 54.95 -32.14 20.83
N ALA A 51 54.28 -33.18 20.30
CA ALA A 51 54.12 -33.36 18.86
C ALA A 51 53.26 -32.25 18.22
N HIS A 52 52.28 -31.70 18.94
CA HIS A 52 51.46 -30.58 18.48
C HIS A 52 52.30 -29.31 18.28
N PHE A 53 53.17 -29.00 19.27
CA PHE A 53 54.13 -27.90 19.17
C PHE A 53 55.08 -28.05 17.99
N GLN A 54 55.63 -29.26 17.79
CA GLN A 54 56.52 -29.55 16.67
C GLN A 54 55.82 -29.42 15.31
N ARG A 55 54.55 -29.84 15.20
CA ARG A 55 53.76 -29.66 13.96
C ARG A 55 53.49 -28.19 13.66
N VAL A 56 53.18 -27.38 14.66
CA VAL A 56 53.01 -25.92 14.51
C VAL A 56 54.31 -25.28 14.02
N LEU A 57 55.45 -25.61 14.64
CA LEU A 57 56.76 -25.11 14.22
C LEU A 57 57.14 -25.52 12.79
N LYS A 58 56.79 -26.75 12.38
CA LYS A 58 57.14 -27.29 11.07
C LYS A 58 56.21 -26.81 9.94
N ASN A 59 54.91 -26.74 10.22
CA ASN A 59 53.88 -26.53 9.20
C ASN A 59 53.29 -25.11 9.20
N GLY A 60 53.52 -24.32 10.25
CA GLY A 60 52.98 -22.96 10.39
C GLY A 60 51.45 -22.90 10.56
N GLY A 61 50.79 -24.02 10.85
CA GLY A 61 49.37 -24.07 11.18
C GLY A 61 49.11 -23.79 12.65
N VAL A 62 47.88 -23.40 13.00
CA VAL A 62 47.43 -23.30 14.40
C VAL A 62 46.90 -24.66 14.86
N GLU A 63 47.30 -25.13 16.03
CA GLU A 63 46.73 -26.33 16.66
C GLU A 63 46.07 -25.97 18.00
N THR A 64 44.83 -26.43 18.19
CA THR A 64 44.15 -26.37 19.48
C THR A 64 44.17 -27.76 20.11
N LEU A 65 44.63 -27.86 21.36
CA LEU A 65 44.55 -29.10 22.13
C LEU A 65 43.09 -29.36 22.49
N SER A 66 42.59 -30.55 22.13
CA SER A 66 41.24 -30.97 22.53
C SER A 66 41.19 -31.20 24.04
N GLY A 67 40.32 -30.47 24.74
CA GLY A 67 40.15 -30.61 26.19
C GLY A 67 39.71 -32.02 26.64
N ALA A 68 39.12 -32.82 25.74
CA ALA A 68 38.73 -34.20 26.03
C ALA A 68 39.93 -35.16 26.11
N VAL A 69 40.99 -34.88 25.35
CA VAL A 69 42.21 -35.71 25.28
C VAL A 69 43.29 -35.12 26.18
N TYR A 70 43.39 -33.79 26.18
CA TYR A 70 44.37 -32.99 26.90
C TYR A 70 43.62 -32.03 27.83
N PRO A 71 43.20 -32.49 29.02
CA PRO A 71 42.43 -31.67 29.95
C PRO A 71 43.19 -30.42 30.41
N TYR A 72 44.53 -30.45 30.35
CA TYR A 72 45.38 -29.31 30.66
C TYR A 72 46.74 -29.42 29.98
N LEU A 73 47.40 -28.27 29.74
CA LEU A 73 48.84 -28.23 29.49
C LEU A 73 49.60 -28.25 30.82
N PHE A 74 49.19 -27.40 31.76
CA PHE A 74 49.77 -27.30 33.10
C PHE A 74 48.82 -27.85 34.15
N GLN A 75 49.28 -28.69 35.07
CA GLN A 75 48.44 -29.13 36.17
C GLN A 75 48.33 -28.01 37.21
N CYS A 76 47.23 -27.26 37.18
CA CYS A 76 46.98 -26.13 38.06
C CYS A 76 45.76 -26.38 38.95
N PRO A 77 45.74 -25.87 40.19
CA PRO A 77 44.52 -25.86 40.98
C PRO A 77 43.46 -25.00 40.29
N THR A 78 42.19 -25.36 40.45
CA THR A 78 41.07 -24.58 39.92
C THR A 78 41.03 -23.18 40.55
N VAL A 79 40.89 -22.13 39.74
CA VAL A 79 40.84 -20.74 40.24
C VAL A 79 39.63 -20.51 41.16
N LYS A 80 38.53 -21.22 40.90
CA LYS A 80 37.37 -21.34 41.78
C LYS A 80 37.10 -22.82 42.06
N PRO A 81 36.62 -23.19 43.26
CA PRO A 81 36.27 -24.59 43.55
C PRO A 81 35.29 -25.14 42.51
N SER A 82 35.65 -26.27 41.88
CA SER A 82 34.82 -27.00 40.93
C SER A 82 34.18 -28.20 41.61
N LEU A 83 32.95 -28.53 41.23
CA LEU A 83 32.24 -29.72 41.72
C LEU A 83 32.65 -30.99 40.96
N HIS A 84 33.15 -30.85 39.72
CA HIS A 84 33.42 -31.99 38.84
C HIS A 84 34.90 -32.21 38.52
N PHE A 85 35.76 -31.22 38.75
CA PHE A 85 37.18 -31.28 38.38
C PHE A 85 38.10 -30.91 39.55
N GLU A 86 39.08 -31.77 39.81
CA GLU A 86 40.11 -31.54 40.83
C GLU A 86 41.14 -30.47 40.39
N PHE A 87 41.39 -30.36 39.08
CA PHE A 87 42.35 -29.44 38.48
C PHE A 87 41.69 -28.55 37.42
N MET A 88 42.30 -27.38 37.20
CA MET A 88 41.86 -26.42 36.19
C MET A 88 41.89 -27.06 34.79
N GLN A 89 40.74 -27.07 34.12
CA GLN A 89 40.61 -27.50 32.74
C GLN A 89 41.05 -26.37 31.81
N GLN A 90 41.87 -26.68 30.80
CA GLN A 90 42.48 -25.67 29.94
C GLN A 90 42.16 -25.92 28.47
N ARG A 91 41.73 -24.86 27.79
CA ARG A 91 41.75 -24.82 26.33
C ARG A 91 43.04 -24.17 25.88
N VAL A 92 43.86 -24.92 25.15
CA VAL A 92 45.20 -24.50 24.77
C VAL A 92 45.28 -24.36 23.26
N THR A 93 45.60 -23.16 22.78
CA THR A 93 45.82 -22.91 21.34
C THR A 93 47.28 -22.55 21.12
N ILE A 94 47.93 -23.32 20.26
CA ILE A 94 49.33 -23.20 19.87
C ILE A 94 49.36 -22.62 18.45
N ALA A 95 49.87 -21.41 18.32
CA ALA A 95 50.01 -20.71 17.05
C ALA A 95 51.51 -20.47 16.72
N PRO A 96 51.89 -20.38 15.45
CA PRO A 96 53.26 -20.06 15.08
C PRO A 96 53.59 -18.60 15.43
N LEU A 97 54.77 -18.36 16.00
CA LEU A 97 55.36 -17.02 16.11
C LEU A 97 56.23 -16.80 14.88
N GLN A 98 55.92 -15.76 14.10
CA GLN A 98 56.54 -15.50 12.79
C GLN A 98 57.29 -14.16 12.81
N GLU A 99 58.44 -14.11 12.13
CA GLU A 99 59.22 -12.88 11.94
C GLU A 99 59.02 -12.33 10.52
N ASN A 100 58.61 -11.06 10.41
CA ASN A 100 58.47 -10.37 9.14
C ASN A 100 59.84 -9.86 8.67
N SER A 101 60.50 -10.55 7.75
CA SER A 101 61.66 -9.99 7.04
C SER A 101 61.20 -9.06 5.90
N ASN A 102 60.64 -7.89 6.23
CA ASN A 102 60.29 -6.88 5.23
C ASN A 102 61.40 -5.83 5.11
N ASN A 103 62.25 -6.00 4.11
CA ASN A 103 63.01 -4.88 3.54
C ASN A 103 63.21 -5.10 2.03
N CYS A 104 62.10 -5.02 1.26
CA CYS A 104 62.07 -4.61 -0.15
C CYS A 104 60.61 -4.52 -0.62
N GLY A 105 60.24 -3.40 -1.23
CA GLY A 105 58.89 -3.13 -1.71
C GLY A 105 58.57 -3.92 -2.98
N ASP A 106 57.86 -5.03 -2.84
CA ASP A 106 57.13 -5.71 -3.91
C ASP A 106 56.02 -6.56 -3.29
N TRP A 107 54.75 -6.14 -3.47
CA TRP A 107 53.58 -6.79 -2.85
C TRP A 107 53.06 -7.99 -3.65
N SER A 108 53.93 -8.66 -4.41
CA SER A 108 53.57 -9.77 -5.31
C SER A 108 54.19 -11.13 -4.93
N ASN A 109 54.92 -11.23 -3.82
CA ASN A 109 55.45 -12.50 -3.32
C ASN A 109 55.28 -12.63 -1.78
N PHE A 110 54.29 -13.40 -1.33
CA PHE A 110 54.28 -13.95 0.04
C PHE A 110 55.36 -15.03 0.11
N GLN A 111 56.60 -14.64 0.40
CA GLN A 111 57.64 -15.60 0.77
C GLN A 111 57.44 -16.02 2.22
N THR A 112 57.48 -17.34 2.42
CA THR A 112 57.58 -18.10 3.68
C THR A 112 57.99 -17.26 4.89
N LEU A 113 57.01 -16.93 5.72
CA LEU A 113 57.23 -16.45 7.08
C LEU A 113 57.94 -17.56 7.86
N SER A 114 59.21 -17.33 8.24
CA SER A 114 59.95 -18.28 9.05
C SER A 114 59.31 -18.34 10.44
N VAL A 115 58.88 -19.53 10.85
CA VAL A 115 58.34 -19.75 12.20
C VAL A 115 59.52 -19.76 13.16
N ILE A 116 59.68 -18.66 13.91
CA ILE A 116 60.78 -18.46 14.87
C ILE A 116 60.45 -19.01 16.26
N GLY A 117 59.21 -19.46 16.48
CA GLY A 117 58.74 -19.96 17.76
C GLY A 117 57.25 -20.27 17.80
N THR A 118 56.68 -20.39 19.00
CA THR A 118 55.23 -20.54 19.17
C THR A 118 54.67 -19.48 20.10
N VAL A 119 53.44 -19.04 19.86
CA VAL A 119 52.60 -18.31 20.81
C VAL A 119 51.54 -19.27 21.29
N VAL A 120 51.49 -19.47 22.60
CA VAL A 120 50.53 -20.38 23.23
C VAL A 120 49.57 -19.56 24.06
N THR A 121 48.29 -19.76 23.81
CA THR A 121 47.23 -19.25 24.67
C THR A 121 46.69 -20.37 25.54
N VAL A 122 46.52 -20.11 26.82
CA VAL A 122 45.92 -21.02 27.80
C VAL A 122 44.71 -20.31 28.41
N GLU A 123 43.54 -20.89 28.23
CA GLU A 123 42.28 -20.39 28.76
C GLU A 123 41.72 -21.36 29.82
N ASP A 124 41.32 -20.84 30.98
CA ASP A 124 40.57 -21.61 31.99
C ASP A 124 39.12 -21.80 31.53
N VAL A 125 38.77 -23.03 31.18
CA VAL A 125 37.41 -23.43 30.74
C VAL A 125 36.67 -24.25 31.80
N THR A 126 37.22 -24.36 33.02
CA THR A 126 36.68 -25.21 34.09
C THR A 126 35.23 -24.87 34.41
N ALA A 127 34.91 -23.59 34.57
CA ALA A 127 33.57 -23.15 34.93
C ALA A 127 32.53 -23.41 33.81
N GLN A 128 32.96 -23.39 32.55
CA GLN A 128 32.08 -23.67 31.41
C GLN A 128 31.79 -25.17 31.29
N LEU A 129 32.79 -26.02 31.53
CA LEU A 129 32.64 -27.48 31.53
C LEU A 129 31.87 -27.99 32.76
N ASP A 130 32.02 -27.34 33.92
CA ASP A 130 31.19 -27.61 35.10
C ASP A 130 29.72 -27.36 34.79
N LEU A 131 29.42 -26.17 34.27
CA LEU A 131 28.06 -25.79 33.88
C LEU A 131 27.49 -26.73 32.82
N GLN A 132 28.30 -27.17 31.86
CA GLN A 132 27.90 -28.15 30.84
C GLN A 132 27.50 -29.49 31.46
N LYS A 133 28.29 -30.00 32.41
CA LYS A 133 27.99 -31.26 33.11
C LYS A 133 26.73 -31.14 33.98
N ASP A 134 26.56 -30.03 34.69
CA ASP A 134 25.37 -29.75 35.48
C ASP A 134 24.11 -29.75 34.61
N LEU A 135 24.13 -28.97 33.52
CA LEU A 135 22.99 -28.87 32.59
C LEU A 135 22.70 -30.21 31.88
N SER A 136 23.72 -31.03 31.61
CA SER A 136 23.52 -32.37 31.05
C SER A 136 22.84 -33.30 32.01
N PHE A 137 23.18 -33.22 33.30
CA PHE A 137 22.51 -34.00 34.34
C PHE A 137 21.07 -33.52 34.55
N GLU A 138 20.84 -32.21 34.51
CA GLU A 138 19.50 -31.63 34.61
C GLU A 138 18.60 -32.01 33.42
N LEU A 139 19.14 -32.14 32.21
CA LEU A 139 18.41 -32.63 31.04
C LEU A 139 17.98 -34.11 31.14
N ASP A 140 18.66 -34.92 31.96
CA ASP A 140 18.28 -36.32 32.22
C ASP A 140 17.38 -36.46 33.46
N ASN A 141 16.97 -35.35 34.08
CA ASN A 141 16.17 -35.37 35.30
C ASN A 141 14.73 -35.86 35.04
N PRO A 142 14.13 -36.68 35.93
CA PRO A 142 12.74 -37.10 35.78
C PRO A 142 11.72 -35.94 35.81
N ASP A 143 12.03 -34.81 36.47
CA ASP A 143 11.16 -33.64 36.52
C ASP A 143 11.22 -32.81 35.23
N GLU A 144 10.06 -32.66 34.57
CA GLU A 144 9.90 -31.84 33.36
C GLU A 144 10.38 -30.40 33.55
N LEU A 145 10.10 -29.78 34.70
CA LEU A 145 10.42 -28.37 34.92
C LEU A 145 11.94 -28.14 35.00
N VAL A 146 12.67 -29.13 35.53
CA VAL A 146 14.14 -29.12 35.58
C VAL A 146 14.70 -29.26 34.17
N ARG A 147 14.22 -30.24 33.39
CA ARG A 147 14.64 -30.39 31.98
C ARG A 147 14.34 -29.17 31.13
N LEU A 148 13.18 -28.55 31.31
CA LEU A 148 12.79 -27.33 30.60
C LEU A 148 13.74 -26.17 30.90
N ARG A 149 14.07 -25.95 32.18
CA ARG A 149 15.01 -24.91 32.59
C ARG A 149 16.39 -25.18 32.02
N ALA A 150 16.85 -26.43 32.03
CA ALA A 150 18.13 -26.81 31.44
C ALA A 150 18.17 -26.54 29.92
N ALA A 151 17.11 -26.92 29.18
CA ALA A 151 17.00 -26.66 27.75
C ALA A 151 16.98 -25.16 27.40
N GLN A 152 16.35 -24.33 28.24
CA GLN A 152 16.36 -22.86 28.10
C GLN A 152 17.72 -22.26 28.47
N ALA A 153 18.35 -22.76 29.53
CA ALA A 153 19.66 -22.29 29.97
C ALA A 153 20.74 -22.50 28.90
N LEU A 154 20.66 -23.60 28.14
CA LEU A 154 21.56 -23.89 27.01
C LEU A 154 21.54 -22.85 25.88
N ALA A 155 20.48 -22.04 25.73
CA ALA A 155 20.48 -20.93 24.76
C ALA A 155 21.36 -19.75 25.21
N THR A 156 21.39 -19.49 26.52
CA THR A 156 21.97 -18.28 27.11
C THR A 156 23.30 -18.51 27.82
N ALA A 157 23.62 -19.75 28.16
CA ALA A 157 24.80 -20.11 28.92
C ALA A 157 26.05 -20.11 28.04
N GLN A 158 27.20 -19.68 28.59
CA GLN A 158 28.52 -19.77 27.95
C GLN A 158 29.05 -21.22 28.01
N VAL A 159 28.27 -22.17 27.49
CA VAL A 159 28.63 -23.60 27.42
C VAL A 159 29.44 -23.84 26.14
N LEU A 160 30.46 -24.70 26.23
CA LEU A 160 31.17 -25.19 25.04
C LEU A 160 30.30 -26.23 24.31
N GLU A 161 30.02 -25.99 23.03
CA GLU A 161 29.31 -26.93 22.13
C GLU A 161 27.96 -27.42 22.69
N PRO A 162 26.94 -26.54 22.82
CA PRO A 162 25.62 -26.90 23.35
C PRO A 162 24.77 -27.77 22.40
N GLU A 163 25.14 -27.87 21.13
CA GLU A 163 24.33 -28.48 20.07
C GLU A 163 23.94 -29.95 20.34
N PRO A 164 24.84 -30.86 20.79
CA PRO A 164 24.49 -32.27 21.02
C PRO A 164 23.42 -32.44 22.11
N MET A 165 23.46 -31.58 23.14
CA MET A 165 22.51 -31.60 24.26
C MET A 165 21.14 -31.09 23.82
N LEU A 166 21.12 -30.06 22.98
CA LEU A 166 19.88 -29.52 22.40
C LEU A 166 19.24 -30.50 21.41
N VAL A 167 20.03 -31.19 20.57
CA VAL A 167 19.52 -32.25 19.68
C VAL A 167 18.91 -33.39 20.48
N LYS A 168 19.55 -33.83 21.57
CA LYS A 168 18.99 -34.81 22.50
C LYS A 168 17.65 -34.34 23.10
N ALA A 169 17.53 -33.05 23.45
CA ALA A 169 16.31 -32.47 23.99
C ALA A 169 15.15 -32.35 22.97
N LEU A 170 15.41 -32.43 21.66
CA LEU A 170 14.35 -32.55 20.64
C LEU A 170 13.58 -33.87 20.77
N GLY A 171 14.20 -34.90 21.35
CA GLY A 171 13.61 -36.19 21.66
C GLY A 171 12.84 -36.27 22.97
N ASP A 172 12.75 -35.18 23.74
CA ASP A 172 12.08 -35.21 25.04
C ASP A 172 10.59 -35.56 24.93
N SER A 173 10.07 -36.28 25.92
CA SER A 173 8.65 -36.60 26.04
C SER A 173 7.75 -35.35 26.16
N SER A 174 8.21 -34.28 26.82
CA SER A 174 7.46 -33.03 26.98
C SER A 174 7.60 -32.13 25.75
N TRP A 175 6.46 -31.69 25.22
CA TRP A 175 6.42 -30.72 24.13
C TRP A 175 7.02 -29.36 24.51
N ARG A 176 7.02 -28.98 25.80
CA ARG A 176 7.57 -27.71 26.28
C ARG A 176 9.10 -27.73 26.22
N VAL A 177 9.71 -28.84 26.61
CA VAL A 177 11.16 -29.05 26.53
C VAL A 177 11.61 -29.09 25.07
N ARG A 178 10.88 -29.80 24.20
CA ARG A 178 11.14 -29.80 22.75
C ARG A 178 11.08 -28.40 22.15
N ARG A 179 10.05 -27.62 22.49
CA ARG A 179 9.93 -26.22 22.01
C ARG A 179 11.10 -25.36 22.48
N ALA A 180 11.51 -25.47 23.74
CA ALA A 180 12.68 -24.76 24.23
C ALA A 180 13.94 -25.16 23.46
N ALA A 181 14.14 -26.45 23.17
CA ALA A 181 15.26 -26.91 22.35
C ALA A 181 15.22 -26.36 20.91
N VAL A 182 14.04 -26.29 20.29
CA VAL A 182 13.83 -25.66 18.97
C VAL A 182 14.20 -24.17 18.99
N ASP A 183 13.66 -23.43 19.96
CA ASP A 183 13.91 -21.99 20.09
C ASP A 183 15.40 -21.71 20.35
N SER A 184 16.06 -22.55 21.16
CA SER A 184 17.50 -22.49 21.44
C SER A 184 18.36 -22.78 20.19
N LEU A 185 18.03 -23.83 19.43
CA LEU A 185 18.77 -24.20 18.22
C LEU A 185 18.58 -23.19 17.09
N ALA A 186 17.38 -22.61 16.95
CA ALA A 186 17.11 -21.60 15.93
C ALA A 186 17.90 -20.29 16.13
N GLN A 187 18.29 -19.98 17.37
CA GLN A 187 19.12 -18.83 17.70
C GLN A 187 20.62 -19.06 17.45
N GLN A 188 21.05 -20.31 17.28
CA GLN A 188 22.47 -20.64 17.07
C GLN A 188 22.83 -20.61 15.58
N THR A 189 23.90 -19.88 15.24
CA THR A 189 24.41 -19.79 13.86
C THR A 189 25.65 -20.66 13.70
N GLY A 190 25.50 -21.87 13.13
CA GLY A 190 26.63 -22.77 12.86
C GLY A 190 26.33 -23.80 11.76
N GLY A 191 27.33 -24.10 10.92
CA GLY A 191 27.20 -25.06 9.80
C GLY A 191 27.06 -26.53 10.22
N THR A 192 27.37 -26.85 11.48
CA THR A 192 27.29 -28.20 12.10
C THR A 192 25.88 -28.57 12.58
N ILE A 193 24.99 -27.57 12.73
CA ILE A 193 23.60 -27.76 13.19
C ILE A 193 22.78 -28.45 12.11
N ALA A 194 22.88 -28.00 10.86
CA ALA A 194 22.12 -28.58 9.75
C ALA A 194 22.44 -30.07 9.55
N THR A 195 23.72 -30.45 9.60
CA THR A 195 24.15 -31.85 9.45
C THR A 195 23.70 -32.73 10.62
N SER A 196 23.67 -32.20 11.84
CA SER A 196 23.20 -32.94 13.02
C SER A 196 21.67 -33.12 13.02
N LEU A 197 20.93 -32.08 12.63
CA LEU A 197 19.47 -32.15 12.47
C LEU A 197 19.06 -33.11 11.35
N LEU A 198 19.77 -33.11 10.22
CA LEU A 198 19.53 -34.06 9.12
C LEU A 198 19.85 -35.50 9.53
N ARG A 199 20.86 -35.72 10.38
CA ARG A 199 21.14 -37.04 10.96
C ARG A 199 20.01 -37.49 11.87
N SER A 200 19.56 -36.62 12.78
CA SER A 200 18.43 -36.90 13.67
C SER A 200 17.14 -37.19 12.88
N LEU A 201 16.91 -36.47 11.77
CA LEU A 201 15.81 -36.76 10.85
C LEU A 201 15.91 -38.15 10.21
N ARG A 202 17.11 -38.68 9.95
CA ARG A 202 17.29 -40.03 9.38
C ARG A 202 17.22 -41.15 10.41
N GLU A 203 17.62 -40.87 11.64
CA GLU A 203 17.76 -41.86 12.72
C GLU A 203 16.51 -41.95 13.61
N GLU A 204 15.80 -40.83 13.80
CA GLU A 204 14.72 -40.69 14.78
C GLU A 204 13.39 -40.15 14.20
N HIS A 205 13.17 -40.13 12.88
CA HIS A 205 11.93 -39.64 12.25
C HIS A 205 10.66 -40.35 12.70
N ARG A 206 10.76 -41.57 13.23
CA ARG A 206 9.62 -42.30 13.80
C ARG A 206 9.05 -41.66 15.07
N ASN A 207 9.80 -40.75 15.71
CA ASN A 207 9.30 -39.92 16.79
C ASN A 207 8.69 -38.63 16.22
N PRO A 208 7.36 -38.47 16.22
CA PRO A 208 6.70 -37.29 15.66
C PRO A 208 7.07 -35.99 16.41
N GLY A 209 7.54 -36.10 17.66
CA GLY A 209 8.05 -34.96 18.44
C GLY A 209 9.39 -34.46 17.90
N VAL A 210 10.33 -35.36 17.64
CA VAL A 210 11.66 -35.05 17.06
C VAL A 210 11.48 -34.49 15.67
N LEU A 211 10.68 -35.18 14.85
CA LEU A 211 10.41 -34.80 13.48
C LEU A 211 9.88 -33.36 13.36
N ASN A 212 8.77 -33.03 14.05
CA ASN A 212 8.19 -31.69 13.99
C ASN A 212 9.18 -30.62 14.49
N ALA A 213 9.94 -30.95 15.54
CA ALA A 213 10.94 -30.05 16.10
C ALA A 213 12.08 -29.79 15.09
N VAL A 214 12.59 -30.83 14.45
CA VAL A 214 13.60 -30.73 13.39
C VAL A 214 13.08 -29.91 12.21
N LEU A 215 11.85 -30.15 11.73
CA LEU A 215 11.25 -29.37 10.63
C LEU A 215 11.12 -27.88 10.97
N GLN A 216 10.70 -27.54 12.19
CA GLN A 216 10.61 -26.14 12.64
C GLN A 216 11.96 -25.43 12.69
N VAL A 217 13.01 -26.11 13.17
CA VAL A 217 14.36 -25.54 13.17
C VAL A 217 14.90 -25.39 11.75
N LEU A 218 14.68 -26.39 10.89
CA LEU A 218 15.10 -26.36 9.49
C LEU A 218 14.47 -25.20 8.71
N LYS A 219 13.19 -24.89 8.95
CA LYS A 219 12.50 -23.72 8.38
C LYS A 219 13.17 -22.40 8.77
N GLN A 220 13.67 -22.28 9.99
CA GLN A 220 14.28 -21.04 10.49
C GLN A 220 15.78 -20.94 10.09
N SER A 221 16.43 -22.08 9.88
CA SER A 221 17.84 -22.18 9.49
C SER A 221 18.14 -21.45 8.17
N LYS A 222 19.28 -20.75 8.12
CA LYS A 222 19.78 -20.06 6.90
C LYS A 222 20.62 -20.97 5.99
N VAL A 223 20.76 -22.24 6.33
CA VAL A 223 21.56 -23.21 5.56
C VAL A 223 20.74 -23.80 4.41
N ASP A 224 21.34 -23.96 3.23
CA ASP A 224 20.70 -24.66 2.10
C ASP A 224 20.59 -26.17 2.40
N ILE A 225 19.40 -26.58 2.84
CA ILE A 225 19.06 -27.96 3.20
C ILE A 225 18.34 -28.71 2.07
N VAL A 226 18.06 -28.02 0.95
CA VAL A 226 17.39 -28.59 -0.22
C VAL A 226 18.08 -29.87 -0.73
N PRO A 227 19.43 -29.98 -0.78
CA PRO A 227 20.08 -31.23 -1.23
C PRO A 227 19.72 -32.42 -0.37
N ALA A 228 19.80 -32.23 0.95
CA ALA A 228 19.61 -33.33 1.88
C ALA A 228 18.15 -33.78 1.94
N LEU A 229 17.19 -32.85 1.79
CA LEU A 229 15.77 -33.20 1.69
C LEU A 229 15.44 -33.94 0.39
N ILE A 230 16.09 -33.59 -0.73
CA ILE A 230 15.96 -34.35 -1.98
C ILE A 230 16.53 -35.76 -1.82
N ASP A 231 17.62 -35.95 -1.08
CA ASP A 231 18.13 -37.29 -0.78
C ASP A 231 17.12 -38.10 0.05
N CYS A 232 16.48 -37.46 1.04
CA CYS A 232 15.43 -38.09 1.84
C CYS A 232 14.18 -38.47 1.03
N LEU A 233 13.83 -37.74 -0.03
CA LEU A 233 12.78 -38.12 -0.98
C LEU A 233 13.07 -39.42 -1.73
N ASN A 234 14.32 -39.89 -1.77
CA ASN A 234 14.70 -41.16 -2.40
C ASN A 234 14.91 -42.30 -1.38
N SER A 235 14.49 -42.10 -0.12
CA SER A 235 14.60 -43.11 0.93
C SER A 235 13.66 -44.30 0.69
N GLU A 236 14.08 -45.50 1.10
CA GLU A 236 13.19 -46.67 1.18
C GLU A 236 12.05 -46.46 2.20
N ASP A 237 12.29 -45.65 3.23
CA ASP A 237 11.30 -45.33 4.26
C ASP A 237 10.27 -44.31 3.77
N VAL A 238 9.01 -44.74 3.70
CA VAL A 238 7.85 -43.96 3.23
C VAL A 238 7.64 -42.71 4.08
N ASP A 239 7.77 -42.83 5.41
CA ASP A 239 7.57 -41.71 6.33
C ASP A 239 8.58 -40.61 6.05
N LEU A 240 9.84 -40.99 5.82
CA LEU A 240 10.90 -40.03 5.52
C LEU A 240 10.66 -39.31 4.18
N ARG A 241 10.09 -39.99 3.17
CA ARG A 241 9.70 -39.36 1.90
C ARG A 241 8.55 -38.37 2.09
N ILE A 242 7.51 -38.75 2.84
CA ILE A 242 6.36 -37.87 3.17
C ILE A 242 6.86 -36.57 3.81
N TYR A 243 7.70 -36.68 4.83
CA TYR A 243 8.15 -35.51 5.58
C TYR A 243 9.15 -34.66 4.79
N ALA A 244 9.97 -35.28 3.93
CA ALA A 244 10.82 -34.54 3.02
C ALA A 244 10.01 -33.69 2.03
N ALA A 245 8.91 -34.22 1.49
CA ALA A 245 8.02 -33.46 0.60
C ALA A 245 7.38 -32.27 1.33
N LEU A 246 6.83 -32.49 2.52
CA LEU A 246 6.25 -31.43 3.37
C LEU A 246 7.29 -30.34 3.68
N ALA A 247 8.48 -30.76 4.13
CA ALA A 247 9.57 -29.85 4.49
C ALA A 247 9.97 -28.94 3.33
N LEU A 248 10.04 -29.49 2.11
CA LEU A 248 10.37 -28.74 0.89
C LEU A 248 9.29 -27.72 0.53
N GLY A 249 8.01 -28.07 0.67
CA GLY A 249 6.89 -27.17 0.43
C GLY A 249 6.87 -25.95 1.37
N GLU A 250 7.26 -26.14 2.63
CA GLU A 250 7.30 -25.08 3.64
C GLU A 250 8.49 -24.11 3.53
N GLN A 251 9.45 -24.36 2.62
CA GLN A 251 10.62 -23.49 2.43
C GLN A 251 10.32 -22.18 1.67
N ASN A 252 9.06 -21.93 1.31
CA ASN A 252 8.68 -20.76 0.53
C ASN A 252 8.65 -19.46 1.37
N ASP A 253 9.83 -18.89 1.68
CA ASP A 253 9.98 -17.59 2.33
C ASP A 253 10.22 -16.46 1.29
N PRO A 254 9.27 -15.51 1.11
CA PRO A 254 9.43 -14.40 0.17
C PRO A 254 10.65 -13.51 0.43
N ALA A 255 11.19 -13.50 1.66
CA ALA A 255 12.35 -12.70 2.03
C ALA A 255 13.69 -13.30 1.58
N ARG A 256 13.72 -14.58 1.15
CA ARG A 256 14.95 -15.32 0.81
C ARG A 256 15.06 -15.60 -0.69
N ARG A 257 15.45 -14.57 -1.46
CA ARG A 257 15.55 -14.64 -2.94
C ARG A 257 16.59 -15.65 -3.44
N ASP A 258 17.65 -15.87 -2.70
CA ASP A 258 18.72 -16.83 -2.96
C ASP A 258 18.23 -18.29 -2.82
N LEU A 259 17.44 -18.58 -1.79
CA LEU A 259 16.86 -19.91 -1.58
C LEU A 259 15.78 -20.24 -2.62
N ARG A 260 14.98 -19.24 -3.04
CA ARG A 260 13.94 -19.40 -4.08
C ARG A 260 14.51 -19.96 -5.39
N ALA A 261 15.67 -19.47 -5.83
CA ALA A 261 16.33 -19.96 -7.04
C ALA A 261 16.76 -21.44 -6.94
N ASN A 262 17.12 -21.91 -5.74
CA ASN A 262 17.46 -23.31 -5.49
C ASN A 262 16.22 -24.20 -5.42
N LEU A 263 15.14 -23.72 -4.80
CA LEU A 263 13.85 -24.41 -4.79
C LEU A 263 13.34 -24.62 -6.22
N ASP A 264 13.41 -23.59 -7.06
CA ASP A 264 12.94 -23.66 -8.45
C ASP A 264 13.79 -24.60 -9.31
N ARG A 265 15.12 -24.60 -9.14
CA ARG A 265 16.02 -25.42 -9.96
C ARG A 265 16.12 -26.88 -9.54
N ARG A 266 15.90 -27.19 -8.25
CA ARG A 266 16.25 -28.49 -7.66
C ARG A 266 15.09 -29.16 -6.93
N ALA A 267 14.35 -28.42 -6.10
CA ALA A 267 13.25 -28.98 -5.32
C ALA A 267 12.03 -29.28 -6.21
N ILE A 268 11.62 -28.35 -7.08
CA ILE A 268 10.46 -28.54 -7.96
C ILE A 268 10.61 -29.79 -8.84
N PRO A 269 11.73 -30.02 -9.57
CA PRO A 269 11.89 -31.26 -10.35
C PRO A 269 11.89 -32.53 -9.49
N ALA A 270 12.40 -32.48 -8.26
CA ALA A 270 12.38 -33.62 -7.35
C ALA A 270 10.96 -33.94 -6.86
N LEU A 271 10.18 -32.91 -6.52
CA LEU A 271 8.77 -33.05 -6.13
C LEU A 271 7.89 -33.52 -7.30
N ILE A 272 8.15 -33.07 -8.53
CA ILE A 272 7.45 -33.58 -9.73
C ILE A 272 7.69 -35.08 -9.88
N ARG A 273 8.92 -35.58 -9.67
CA ARG A 273 9.18 -37.03 -9.67
C ARG A 273 8.46 -37.77 -8.54
N ALA A 274 8.32 -37.15 -7.37
CA ALA A 274 7.61 -37.73 -6.24
C ALA A 274 6.08 -37.85 -6.48
N LEU A 275 5.54 -37.22 -7.52
CA LEU A 275 4.16 -37.45 -7.97
C LEU A 275 3.93 -38.87 -8.51
N GLU A 276 5.00 -39.56 -8.93
CA GLU A 276 4.96 -40.94 -9.42
C GLU A 276 5.28 -41.97 -8.32
N ASP A 277 5.33 -41.55 -7.04
CA ASP A 277 5.64 -42.46 -5.93
C ASP A 277 4.59 -43.58 -5.78
N THR A 278 5.05 -44.75 -5.36
CA THR A 278 4.20 -45.91 -5.07
C THR A 278 3.20 -45.66 -3.94
N ASP A 279 3.51 -44.76 -3.00
CA ASP A 279 2.67 -44.43 -1.85
C ASP A 279 1.81 -43.19 -2.11
N ALA A 280 0.50 -43.30 -1.89
CA ALA A 280 -0.45 -42.22 -2.15
C ALA A 280 -0.25 -41.00 -1.23
N ASN A 281 0.24 -41.17 0.00
CA ASN A 281 0.49 -40.05 0.91
C ASN A 281 1.71 -39.25 0.46
N VAL A 282 2.77 -39.92 -0.03
CA VAL A 282 3.92 -39.23 -0.63
C VAL A 282 3.47 -38.37 -1.80
N ARG A 283 2.64 -38.93 -2.70
CA ARG A 283 2.06 -38.19 -3.84
C ARG A 283 1.23 -37.00 -3.37
N TYR A 284 0.35 -37.18 -2.39
CA TYR A 284 -0.46 -36.10 -1.79
C TYR A 284 0.42 -34.95 -1.28
N HIS A 285 1.46 -35.25 -0.49
CA HIS A 285 2.34 -34.23 0.07
C HIS A 285 3.22 -33.57 -0.98
N ALA A 286 3.59 -34.28 -2.04
CA ALA A 286 4.26 -33.69 -3.19
C ALA A 286 3.35 -32.69 -3.92
N ILE A 287 2.07 -33.02 -4.13
CA ILE A 287 1.07 -32.10 -4.71
C ILE A 287 0.95 -30.83 -3.86
N ASP A 288 0.75 -30.99 -2.55
CA ASP A 288 0.58 -29.86 -1.64
C ASP A 288 1.84 -28.96 -1.58
N ALA A 289 3.02 -29.58 -1.57
CA ALA A 289 4.29 -28.86 -1.61
C ALA A 289 4.46 -28.05 -2.91
N LEU A 290 4.12 -28.63 -4.06
CA LEU A 290 4.18 -27.93 -5.36
C LEU A 290 3.20 -26.74 -5.42
N GLY A 291 2.00 -26.89 -4.84
CA GLY A 291 1.05 -25.80 -4.67
C GLY A 291 1.60 -24.67 -3.81
N ASN A 292 2.18 -24.99 -2.64
CA ASN A 292 2.77 -24.02 -1.72
C ASN A 292 3.99 -23.28 -2.30
N LEU A 293 4.74 -23.92 -3.20
CA LEU A 293 5.89 -23.32 -3.89
C LEU A 293 5.48 -22.42 -5.07
N ASN A 294 4.21 -22.40 -5.46
CA ASN A 294 3.71 -21.80 -6.71
C ASN A 294 4.47 -22.35 -7.94
N ALA A 295 4.64 -23.67 -8.00
CA ALA A 295 5.47 -24.35 -8.99
C ALA A 295 4.82 -24.39 -10.39
N THR A 296 5.06 -23.39 -11.23
CA THR A 296 4.49 -23.32 -12.60
C THR A 296 4.91 -24.49 -13.50
N LEU A 297 6.08 -25.10 -13.26
CA LEU A 297 6.53 -26.29 -13.99
C LEU A 297 5.71 -27.56 -13.66
N ALA A 298 4.99 -27.56 -12.53
CA ALA A 298 4.18 -28.70 -12.12
C ALA A 298 2.74 -28.63 -12.66
N VAL A 299 2.37 -27.58 -13.39
CA VAL A 299 1.01 -27.38 -13.91
C VAL A 299 0.54 -28.56 -14.77
N GLU A 300 1.37 -29.02 -15.71
CA GLU A 300 1.04 -30.16 -16.57
C GLU A 300 0.89 -31.48 -15.78
N PRO A 301 1.87 -31.91 -14.95
CA PRO A 301 1.73 -33.11 -14.12
C PRO A 301 0.52 -33.09 -13.16
N LEU A 302 0.24 -31.93 -12.55
CA LEU A 302 -0.90 -31.79 -11.64
C LEU A 302 -2.23 -31.88 -12.40
N MET A 303 -2.29 -31.37 -13.63
CA MET A 303 -3.48 -31.50 -14.47
C MET A 303 -3.72 -32.96 -14.88
N GLU A 304 -2.66 -33.72 -15.20
CA GLU A 304 -2.78 -35.16 -15.47
C GLU A 304 -3.32 -35.94 -14.26
N ILE A 305 -2.89 -35.59 -13.05
CA ILE A 305 -3.44 -36.18 -11.80
C ILE A 305 -4.91 -35.81 -11.63
N ALA A 306 -5.29 -34.56 -11.87
CA ALA A 306 -6.69 -34.13 -11.81
C ALA A 306 -7.57 -34.89 -12.83
N GLU A 307 -7.04 -35.15 -14.03
CA GLU A 307 -7.73 -35.91 -15.09
C GLU A 307 -7.79 -37.43 -14.84
N SER A 308 -6.91 -37.96 -13.97
CA SER A 308 -6.85 -39.40 -13.70
C SER A 308 -8.11 -39.97 -13.04
N GLY A 309 -8.92 -39.12 -12.39
CA GLY A 309 -10.11 -39.52 -11.64
C GLY A 309 -9.82 -40.17 -10.29
N ASP A 310 -8.56 -40.21 -9.83
CA ASP A 310 -8.22 -40.63 -8.47
C ASP A 310 -8.71 -39.56 -7.47
N PHE A 311 -9.90 -39.76 -6.90
CA PHE A 311 -10.54 -38.84 -5.96
C PHE A 311 -9.59 -38.37 -4.84
N PHE A 312 -8.71 -39.24 -4.35
CA PHE A 312 -7.82 -38.91 -3.24
C PHE A 312 -6.77 -37.86 -3.64
N LEU A 313 -6.36 -37.83 -4.91
CA LEU A 313 -5.31 -36.95 -5.42
C LEU A 313 -5.80 -35.83 -6.32
N ALA A 314 -6.93 -36.02 -7.02
CA ALA A 314 -7.49 -35.03 -7.92
C ALA A 314 -7.93 -33.76 -7.20
N PHE A 315 -8.54 -33.86 -6.01
CA PHE A 315 -8.91 -32.69 -5.20
C PHE A 315 -7.69 -31.86 -4.76
N PRO A 316 -6.67 -32.45 -4.13
CA PRO A 316 -5.41 -31.75 -3.84
C PRO A 316 -4.76 -31.16 -5.08
N ALA A 317 -4.80 -31.86 -6.22
CA ALA A 317 -4.21 -31.38 -7.46
C ALA A 317 -4.93 -30.13 -7.99
N LEU A 318 -6.26 -30.12 -8.00
CA LEU A 318 -7.06 -28.95 -8.37
C LEU A 318 -6.81 -27.76 -7.43
N ASP A 319 -6.69 -28.00 -6.13
CA ASP A 319 -6.36 -26.94 -5.17
C ASP A 319 -4.91 -26.43 -5.32
N ALA A 320 -3.95 -27.30 -5.62
CA ALA A 320 -2.58 -26.91 -5.92
C ALA A 320 -2.51 -26.06 -7.20
N LEU A 321 -3.20 -26.45 -8.27
CA LEU A 321 -3.33 -25.67 -9.51
C LEU A 321 -3.94 -24.28 -9.25
N ARG A 322 -5.00 -24.23 -8.42
CA ARG A 322 -5.63 -22.98 -7.95
C ARG A 322 -4.63 -22.07 -7.23
N ARG A 323 -3.79 -22.63 -6.34
CA ARG A 323 -2.74 -21.88 -5.62
C ARG A 323 -1.61 -21.40 -6.54
N ILE A 324 -1.22 -22.21 -7.52
CA ILE A 324 -0.20 -21.83 -8.52
C ILE A 324 -0.67 -20.63 -9.35
N GLY A 325 -1.96 -20.57 -9.69
CA GLY A 325 -2.56 -19.40 -10.33
C GLY A 325 -2.40 -19.35 -11.85
N ASP A 326 -2.01 -20.45 -12.50
CA ASP A 326 -1.87 -20.50 -13.96
C ASP A 326 -3.24 -20.75 -14.62
N GLY A 327 -3.76 -19.76 -15.35
CA GLY A 327 -5.06 -19.86 -16.03
C GLY A 327 -5.08 -20.75 -17.28
N THR A 328 -3.92 -21.20 -17.78
CA THR A 328 -3.82 -21.97 -19.04
C THR A 328 -4.46 -23.35 -18.95
N VAL A 329 -4.63 -23.91 -17.76
CA VAL A 329 -5.27 -25.22 -17.53
C VAL A 329 -6.79 -25.20 -17.60
N THR A 330 -7.40 -24.00 -17.59
CA THR A 330 -8.85 -23.86 -17.47
C THR A 330 -9.65 -24.56 -18.60
N PRO A 331 -9.20 -24.65 -19.87
CA PRO A 331 -9.91 -25.43 -20.89
C PRO A 331 -9.90 -26.94 -20.62
N ARG A 332 -8.83 -27.47 -20.00
CA ARG A 332 -8.71 -28.89 -19.62
C ARG A 332 -9.52 -29.25 -18.38
N MET A 333 -9.83 -28.26 -17.53
CA MET A 333 -10.73 -28.44 -16.39
C MET A 333 -12.21 -28.54 -16.81
N LEU A 334 -12.60 -27.97 -17.95
CA LEU A 334 -14.01 -27.93 -18.38
C LEU A 334 -14.67 -29.32 -18.53
N PRO A 335 -14.04 -30.35 -19.13
CA PRO A 335 -14.61 -31.70 -19.18
C PRO A 335 -14.85 -32.32 -17.80
N LEU A 336 -14.06 -31.96 -16.78
CA LEU A 336 -14.18 -32.48 -15.42
C LEU A 336 -15.43 -31.97 -14.69
N LEU A 337 -16.13 -30.96 -15.24
CA LEU A 337 -17.43 -30.51 -14.73
C LEU A 337 -18.54 -31.57 -14.86
N GLU A 338 -18.35 -32.58 -15.70
CA GLU A 338 -19.30 -33.69 -15.85
C GLU A 338 -19.15 -34.76 -14.76
N ASP A 339 -18.04 -34.75 -14.02
CA ASP A 339 -17.80 -35.67 -12.90
C ASP A 339 -18.54 -35.18 -11.64
N GLU A 340 -19.47 -35.99 -11.13
CA GLU A 340 -20.31 -35.63 -9.98
C GLU A 340 -19.52 -35.37 -8.69
N LEU A 341 -18.38 -36.05 -8.50
CA LEU A 341 -17.55 -35.89 -7.32
C LEU A 341 -16.68 -34.65 -7.43
N LEU A 342 -16.04 -34.44 -8.59
CA LEU A 342 -15.09 -33.34 -8.79
C LEU A 342 -15.75 -32.00 -9.10
N CYS A 343 -17.01 -31.98 -9.54
CA CYS A 343 -17.70 -30.78 -10.02
C CYS A 343 -17.54 -29.57 -9.11
N VAL A 344 -17.73 -29.70 -7.79
CA VAL A 344 -17.61 -28.58 -6.84
C VAL A 344 -16.18 -28.03 -6.78
N ALA A 345 -15.16 -28.90 -6.74
CA ALA A 345 -13.76 -28.48 -6.71
C ALA A 345 -13.34 -27.82 -8.03
N VAL A 346 -13.82 -28.35 -9.16
CA VAL A 346 -13.58 -27.77 -10.49
C VAL A 346 -14.26 -26.41 -10.62
N VAL A 347 -15.50 -26.26 -10.14
CA VAL A 347 -16.23 -24.98 -10.13
C VAL A 347 -15.47 -23.91 -9.34
N ASP A 348 -14.96 -24.23 -8.14
CA ASP A 348 -14.16 -23.30 -7.34
C ASP A 348 -12.84 -22.93 -8.05
N ALA A 349 -12.11 -23.92 -8.58
CA ALA A 349 -10.87 -23.69 -9.32
C ALA A 349 -11.11 -22.79 -10.56
N LEU A 350 -12.16 -23.06 -11.34
CA LEU A 350 -12.53 -22.24 -12.50
C LEU A 350 -12.97 -20.83 -12.10
N GLY A 351 -13.65 -20.66 -10.97
CA GLY A 351 -14.02 -19.34 -10.45
C GLY A 351 -12.80 -18.46 -10.11
N GLN A 352 -11.67 -19.08 -9.73
CA GLN A 352 -10.45 -18.37 -9.34
C GLN A 352 -9.42 -18.23 -10.46
N LEU A 353 -9.33 -19.22 -11.36
CA LEU A 353 -8.37 -19.29 -12.47
C LEU A 353 -8.95 -18.89 -13.83
N GLY A 354 -10.21 -19.25 -14.07
CA GLY A 354 -10.88 -19.11 -15.37
C GLY A 354 -11.07 -17.66 -15.78
N ASP A 355 -11.20 -17.39 -17.06
CA ASP A 355 -11.51 -16.07 -17.61
C ASP A 355 -12.98 -16.01 -18.09
N ALA A 356 -13.33 -15.02 -18.92
CA ALA A 356 -14.68 -14.94 -19.48
C ALA A 356 -15.10 -16.21 -20.29
N SER A 357 -14.15 -17.00 -20.80
CA SER A 357 -14.44 -18.19 -21.62
C SER A 357 -15.07 -19.35 -20.85
N VAL A 358 -14.86 -19.42 -19.52
CA VAL A 358 -15.41 -20.51 -18.69
C VAL A 358 -16.84 -20.23 -18.23
N VAL A 359 -17.27 -18.96 -18.25
CA VAL A 359 -18.58 -18.51 -17.77
C VAL A 359 -19.75 -19.23 -18.46
N PRO A 360 -19.77 -19.42 -19.80
CA PRO A 360 -20.85 -20.15 -20.46
C PRO A 360 -20.99 -21.62 -20.02
N ALA A 361 -19.89 -22.27 -19.63
CA ALA A 361 -19.94 -23.65 -19.15
C ALA A 361 -20.51 -23.72 -17.73
N LEU A 362 -20.03 -22.85 -16.84
CA LEU A 362 -20.55 -22.72 -15.47
C LEU A 362 -22.04 -22.35 -15.47
N ALA A 363 -22.46 -21.38 -16.29
CA ALA A 363 -23.84 -20.96 -16.39
C ALA A 363 -24.78 -22.09 -16.87
N ARG A 364 -24.35 -22.91 -17.85
CA ARG A 364 -25.15 -24.05 -18.34
C ARG A 364 -25.35 -25.14 -17.28
N LEU A 365 -24.47 -25.27 -16.29
CA LEU A 365 -24.67 -26.20 -15.18
C LEU A 365 -25.86 -25.81 -14.29
N LEU A 366 -26.19 -24.51 -14.21
CA LEU A 366 -27.37 -24.05 -13.47
C LEU A 366 -28.67 -24.58 -14.07
N ASN A 367 -28.68 -24.91 -15.36
CA ASN A 367 -29.86 -25.43 -16.07
C ASN A 367 -30.13 -26.91 -15.80
N LYS A 368 -29.20 -27.63 -15.14
CA LYS A 368 -29.36 -29.05 -14.78
C LYS A 368 -29.97 -29.18 -13.38
N ALA A 369 -30.77 -30.22 -13.16
CA ALA A 369 -31.31 -30.52 -11.83
C ALA A 369 -30.22 -31.13 -10.92
N GLY A 370 -30.26 -30.82 -9.62
CA GLY A 370 -29.35 -31.40 -8.62
C GLY A 370 -27.94 -30.81 -8.59
N THR A 371 -27.68 -29.71 -9.30
CA THR A 371 -26.36 -29.06 -9.32
C THR A 371 -26.11 -28.18 -8.10
N PRO A 372 -24.82 -27.95 -7.74
CA PRO A 372 -24.44 -27.10 -6.61
C PRO A 372 -24.60 -25.61 -6.97
N VAL A 373 -25.86 -25.14 -6.97
CA VAL A 373 -26.26 -23.80 -7.44
C VAL A 373 -25.49 -22.68 -6.73
N ALA A 374 -25.28 -22.81 -5.41
CA ALA A 374 -24.63 -21.78 -4.60
C ALA A 374 -23.14 -21.64 -4.97
N GLU A 375 -22.45 -22.77 -5.16
CA GLU A 375 -21.04 -22.84 -5.52
C GLU A 375 -20.81 -22.33 -6.95
N ILE A 376 -21.68 -22.71 -7.89
CA ILE A 376 -21.62 -22.21 -9.27
C ILE A 376 -21.86 -20.69 -9.31
N ALA A 377 -22.87 -20.20 -8.57
CA ALA A 377 -23.12 -18.77 -8.49
C ALA A 377 -21.93 -18.03 -7.85
N ALA A 378 -21.33 -18.58 -6.80
CA ALA A 378 -20.15 -18.01 -6.15
C ALA A 378 -18.93 -17.94 -7.07
N ALA A 379 -18.70 -18.99 -7.87
CA ALA A 379 -17.62 -18.99 -8.87
C ALA A 379 -17.80 -17.88 -9.92
N ILE A 380 -19.02 -17.72 -10.46
CA ILE A 380 -19.32 -16.64 -11.41
C ILE A 380 -19.22 -15.27 -10.74
N ALA A 381 -19.65 -15.13 -9.48
CA ALA A 381 -19.50 -13.90 -8.72
C ALA A 381 -18.03 -13.55 -8.43
N SER A 382 -17.16 -14.55 -8.21
CA SER A 382 -15.71 -14.34 -8.08
C SER A 382 -15.11 -13.78 -9.37
N LEU A 383 -15.50 -14.34 -10.53
CA LEU A 383 -15.12 -13.82 -11.84
C LEU A 383 -15.63 -12.39 -12.04
N TYR A 384 -16.88 -12.12 -11.68
CA TYR A 384 -17.46 -10.77 -11.69
C TYR A 384 -16.62 -9.79 -10.86
N ASP A 385 -16.33 -10.11 -9.60
CA ASP A 385 -15.60 -9.22 -8.69
C ASP A 385 -14.16 -8.99 -9.18
N ARG A 386 -13.52 -10.02 -9.76
CA ARG A 386 -12.18 -9.90 -10.35
C ARG A 386 -12.18 -9.00 -11.58
N TYR A 387 -13.13 -9.17 -12.50
CA TYR A 387 -13.27 -8.31 -13.68
C TYR A 387 -13.67 -6.87 -13.31
N GLN A 388 -14.52 -6.70 -12.30
CA GLN A 388 -14.87 -5.38 -11.79
C GLN A 388 -13.64 -4.65 -11.21
N ARG A 389 -12.78 -5.37 -10.48
CA ARG A 389 -11.58 -4.79 -9.87
C ARG A 389 -10.49 -4.46 -10.88
N LEU A 390 -10.23 -5.37 -11.82
CA LEU A 390 -9.13 -5.23 -12.78
C LEU A 390 -9.51 -4.37 -14.00
N TYR A 391 -10.74 -4.51 -14.50
CA TYR A 391 -11.18 -3.92 -15.76
C TYR A 391 -12.38 -2.98 -15.64
N ARG A 392 -13.06 -2.94 -14.48
CA ARG A 392 -14.37 -2.28 -14.29
C ARG A 392 -15.49 -2.85 -15.17
N GLU A 393 -15.36 -4.12 -15.53
CA GLU A 393 -16.26 -4.82 -16.46
C GLU A 393 -17.00 -6.00 -15.81
N GLY A 394 -17.30 -5.94 -14.50
CA GLY A 394 -18.03 -7.03 -13.84
C GLY A 394 -19.37 -7.33 -14.53
N ASN A 395 -20.09 -6.29 -14.95
CA ASN A 395 -21.37 -6.44 -15.64
C ASN A 395 -21.29 -7.28 -16.93
N TYR A 396 -20.13 -7.31 -17.61
CA TYR A 396 -19.93 -8.17 -18.78
C TYR A 396 -20.02 -9.65 -18.40
N ILE A 397 -19.35 -10.07 -17.32
CA ILE A 397 -19.41 -11.45 -16.81
C ILE A 397 -20.84 -11.83 -16.41
N ALA A 398 -21.54 -10.94 -15.71
CA ALA A 398 -22.89 -11.21 -15.25
C ALA A 398 -23.89 -11.33 -16.42
N ALA A 399 -23.75 -10.48 -17.45
CA ALA A 399 -24.55 -10.57 -18.68
C ALA A 399 -24.23 -11.83 -19.50
N LEU A 400 -22.95 -12.21 -19.58
CA LEU A 400 -22.51 -13.43 -20.26
C LEU A 400 -23.03 -14.69 -19.58
N ALA A 401 -23.07 -14.71 -18.24
CA ALA A 401 -23.70 -15.79 -17.50
C ALA A 401 -25.20 -15.84 -17.78
N ALA A 402 -25.89 -14.70 -17.67
CA ALA A 402 -27.33 -14.62 -17.87
C ALA A 402 -27.80 -15.08 -19.26
N SER A 403 -27.01 -14.85 -20.32
CA SER A 403 -27.36 -15.30 -21.68
C SER A 403 -27.33 -16.81 -21.88
N HIS A 404 -26.77 -17.57 -20.93
CA HIS A 404 -26.66 -19.02 -20.96
C HIS A 404 -27.51 -19.73 -19.89
N ILE A 405 -28.27 -18.96 -19.08
CA ILE A 405 -29.21 -19.49 -18.09
C ILE A 405 -30.60 -19.53 -18.73
N ASP A 406 -31.21 -20.72 -18.75
CA ASP A 406 -32.56 -20.91 -19.26
C ASP A 406 -33.63 -20.81 -18.15
N THR A 407 -34.89 -21.04 -18.48
CA THR A 407 -36.00 -20.99 -17.52
C THR A 407 -35.82 -21.99 -16.37
N THR A 408 -35.23 -23.17 -16.62
CA THR A 408 -34.92 -24.15 -15.58
C THR A 408 -33.84 -23.60 -14.65
N GLY A 409 -32.79 -23.00 -15.21
CA GLY A 409 -31.73 -22.37 -14.43
C GLY A 409 -32.23 -21.21 -13.56
N VAL A 410 -33.13 -20.39 -14.10
CA VAL A 410 -33.82 -19.33 -13.34
C VAL A 410 -34.64 -19.92 -12.19
N GLN A 411 -35.40 -20.98 -12.43
CA GLN A 411 -36.16 -21.67 -11.38
C GLN A 411 -35.24 -22.26 -10.30
N ASN A 412 -34.10 -22.84 -10.68
CA ASN A 412 -33.12 -23.38 -9.76
C ASN A 412 -32.49 -22.29 -8.88
N LEU A 413 -32.09 -21.16 -9.48
CA LEU A 413 -31.60 -20.00 -8.74
C LEU A 413 -32.67 -19.44 -7.79
N THR A 414 -33.91 -19.34 -8.25
CA THR A 414 -35.03 -18.81 -7.45
C THR A 414 -35.33 -19.72 -6.25
N LYS A 415 -35.27 -21.04 -6.42
CA LYS A 415 -35.40 -22.00 -5.30
C LYS A 415 -34.23 -21.89 -4.33
N ALA A 416 -33.00 -21.72 -4.84
CA ALA A 416 -31.79 -21.62 -4.03
C ALA A 416 -31.74 -20.35 -3.15
N VAL A 417 -32.52 -19.31 -3.46
CA VAL A 417 -32.67 -18.14 -2.57
C VAL A 417 -33.13 -18.55 -1.16
N GLN A 418 -33.98 -19.58 -1.05
CA GLN A 418 -34.48 -20.06 0.23
C GLN A 418 -33.39 -20.84 0.97
N GLY A 419 -32.88 -20.29 2.09
CA GLY A 419 -31.88 -20.95 2.93
C GLY A 419 -30.42 -20.67 2.54
N ALA A 420 -30.17 -19.87 1.50
CA ALA A 420 -28.82 -19.44 1.14
C ALA A 420 -28.17 -18.59 2.25
N LYS A 421 -26.88 -18.82 2.50
CA LYS A 421 -26.07 -17.97 3.37
C LYS A 421 -25.88 -16.57 2.74
N PRO A 422 -25.50 -15.54 3.51
CA PRO A 422 -25.39 -14.17 2.99
C PRO A 422 -24.51 -14.01 1.73
N ASN A 423 -23.37 -14.71 1.66
CA ASN A 423 -22.48 -14.66 0.49
C ASN A 423 -23.06 -15.39 -0.72
N GLU A 424 -23.68 -16.55 -0.49
CA GLU A 424 -24.35 -17.34 -1.52
C GLU A 424 -25.54 -16.56 -2.09
N LEU A 425 -26.34 -15.93 -1.21
CA LEU A 425 -27.47 -15.10 -1.59
C LEU A 425 -27.04 -13.90 -2.45
N LYS A 426 -25.92 -13.24 -2.11
CA LYS A 426 -25.36 -12.15 -2.92
C LYS A 426 -25.05 -12.61 -4.35
N ALA A 427 -24.43 -13.77 -4.49
CA ALA A 427 -24.07 -14.34 -5.78
C ALA A 427 -25.31 -14.75 -6.61
N ILE A 428 -26.30 -15.38 -5.97
CA ILE A 428 -27.56 -15.77 -6.62
C ILE A 428 -28.33 -14.53 -7.10
N VAL A 429 -28.46 -13.50 -6.25
CA VAL A 429 -29.15 -12.24 -6.58
C VAL A 429 -28.46 -11.49 -7.73
N LEU A 430 -27.12 -11.51 -7.77
CA LEU A 430 -26.35 -10.93 -8.87
C LEU A 430 -26.75 -11.54 -10.22
N LEU A 431 -26.91 -12.87 -10.28
CA LEU A 431 -27.30 -13.57 -11.50
C LEU A 431 -28.77 -13.34 -11.85
N LEU A 432 -29.68 -13.51 -10.89
CA LEU A 432 -31.11 -13.26 -11.10
C LEU A 432 -31.37 -11.84 -11.60
N GLY A 433 -30.67 -10.84 -11.05
CA GLY A 433 -30.79 -9.45 -11.46
C GLY A 433 -30.33 -9.12 -12.89
N GLN A 434 -29.66 -10.06 -13.56
CA GLN A 434 -29.24 -9.95 -14.97
C GLN A 434 -30.10 -10.80 -15.91
N THR A 435 -30.86 -11.76 -15.36
CA THR A 435 -31.78 -12.56 -16.16
C THR A 435 -32.95 -11.71 -16.62
N PRO A 436 -33.34 -11.78 -17.92
CA PRO A 436 -34.53 -11.11 -18.39
C PRO A 436 -35.74 -11.67 -17.64
N GLY A 437 -36.59 -10.79 -17.10
CA GLY A 437 -37.76 -11.18 -16.31
C GLY A 437 -38.64 -12.19 -17.06
N ASP A 438 -39.20 -13.14 -16.32
CA ASP A 438 -39.98 -14.26 -16.85
C ASP A 438 -41.44 -13.85 -17.08
N THR A 439 -42.09 -14.46 -18.08
CA THR A 439 -43.53 -14.34 -18.35
C THR A 439 -44.41 -14.58 -17.13
N GLU A 440 -44.01 -15.47 -16.22
CA GLU A 440 -44.75 -15.77 -14.99
C GLU A 440 -44.53 -14.77 -13.84
N ARG A 441 -43.64 -13.78 -14.02
CA ARG A 441 -43.25 -12.78 -13.00
C ARG A 441 -42.71 -13.35 -11.67
N ASN A 442 -42.24 -14.59 -11.68
CA ASN A 442 -41.74 -15.26 -10.48
C ASN A 442 -40.46 -14.61 -9.95
N VAL A 443 -39.53 -14.28 -10.84
CA VAL A 443 -38.25 -13.64 -10.47
C VAL A 443 -38.49 -12.25 -9.89
N GLU A 444 -39.33 -11.46 -10.54
CA GLU A 444 -39.73 -10.14 -10.09
C GLU A 444 -40.31 -10.19 -8.68
N SER A 445 -41.22 -11.12 -8.40
CA SER A 445 -41.83 -11.28 -7.08
C SER A 445 -40.79 -11.62 -6.00
N VAL A 446 -39.87 -12.55 -6.28
CA VAL A 446 -38.79 -12.91 -5.35
C VAL A 446 -37.84 -11.74 -5.12
N MET A 447 -37.45 -11.02 -6.17
CA MET A 447 -36.60 -9.84 -6.04
C MET A 447 -37.28 -8.76 -5.19
N VAL A 448 -38.58 -8.49 -5.40
CA VAL A 448 -39.34 -7.54 -4.58
C VAL A 448 -39.45 -8.00 -3.11
N GLN A 449 -39.58 -9.30 -2.85
CA GLN A 449 -39.56 -9.83 -1.47
C GLN A 449 -38.19 -9.63 -0.79
N LEU A 450 -37.10 -9.77 -1.54
CA LEU A 450 -35.73 -9.61 -1.04
C LEU A 450 -35.33 -8.17 -0.70
N LEU A 451 -36.16 -7.16 -1.00
CA LEU A 451 -35.94 -5.79 -0.51
C LEU A 451 -35.82 -5.71 1.03
N GLY A 452 -36.47 -6.64 1.74
CA GLY A 452 -36.36 -6.77 3.19
C GLY A 452 -34.97 -7.21 3.67
N HIS A 453 -34.18 -7.88 2.84
CA HIS A 453 -32.92 -8.49 3.25
C HIS A 453 -31.74 -7.50 3.21
N PRO A 454 -31.16 -7.07 4.35
CA PRO A 454 -30.19 -5.98 4.39
C PRO A 454 -28.94 -6.21 3.54
N THR A 455 -28.42 -7.45 3.50
CA THR A 455 -27.18 -7.79 2.78
C THR A 455 -27.28 -7.61 1.27
N VAL A 456 -28.47 -7.83 0.68
CA VAL A 456 -28.66 -7.83 -0.78
C VAL A 456 -29.56 -6.72 -1.27
N ARG A 457 -30.14 -5.90 -0.36
CA ARG A 457 -31.07 -4.81 -0.70
C ARG A 457 -30.57 -3.93 -1.84
N TYR A 458 -29.31 -3.49 -1.80
CA TYR A 458 -28.74 -2.64 -2.85
C TYR A 458 -28.71 -3.35 -4.22
N LEU A 459 -28.24 -4.60 -4.27
CA LEU A 459 -28.21 -5.39 -5.51
C LEU A 459 -29.62 -5.62 -6.07
N VAL A 460 -30.57 -5.89 -5.17
CA VAL A 460 -31.99 -6.05 -5.50
C VAL A 460 -32.55 -4.75 -6.08
N MET A 461 -32.27 -3.59 -5.47
CA MET A 461 -32.73 -2.30 -5.99
C MET A 461 -32.19 -2.04 -7.40
N GLU A 462 -30.91 -2.28 -7.66
CA GLU A 462 -30.32 -2.13 -9.01
C GLU A 462 -31.00 -3.06 -10.04
N ALA A 463 -31.27 -4.30 -9.65
CA ALA A 463 -31.95 -5.26 -10.51
C ALA A 463 -33.40 -4.83 -10.82
N LEU A 464 -34.16 -4.40 -9.81
CA LEU A 464 -35.54 -3.96 -9.98
C LEU A 464 -35.65 -2.71 -10.86
N VAL A 465 -34.71 -1.78 -10.76
CA VAL A 465 -34.62 -0.63 -11.68
C VAL A 465 -34.42 -1.08 -13.12
N ARG A 466 -33.59 -2.11 -13.36
CA ARG A 466 -33.40 -2.68 -14.71
C ARG A 466 -34.64 -3.39 -15.25
N TYR A 467 -35.41 -4.06 -14.38
CA TYR A 467 -36.71 -4.63 -14.77
C TYR A 467 -37.73 -3.54 -15.17
N GLY A 468 -37.55 -2.33 -14.64
CA GLY A 468 -38.29 -1.14 -15.04
C GLY A 468 -39.78 -1.25 -14.70
N LYS A 469 -40.64 -0.82 -15.63
CA LYS A 469 -42.09 -0.68 -15.39
C LYS A 469 -42.82 -1.99 -15.06
N ARG A 470 -42.20 -3.15 -15.31
CA ARG A 470 -42.81 -4.47 -15.05
C ARG A 470 -43.04 -4.73 -13.56
N VAL A 471 -42.24 -4.11 -12.70
CA VAL A 471 -42.31 -4.29 -11.24
C VAL A 471 -43.05 -3.16 -10.51
N THR A 472 -43.52 -2.13 -11.23
CA THR A 472 -44.17 -0.96 -10.62
C THR A 472 -45.34 -1.36 -9.71
N ASP A 473 -46.25 -2.22 -10.17
CA ASP A 473 -47.41 -2.66 -9.38
C ASP A 473 -46.99 -3.43 -8.11
N LEU A 474 -45.99 -4.29 -8.22
CA LEU A 474 -45.46 -5.08 -7.10
C LEU A 474 -44.79 -4.17 -6.05
N LEU A 475 -44.09 -3.13 -6.50
CA LEU A 475 -43.46 -2.14 -5.63
C LEU A 475 -44.48 -1.24 -4.94
N ILE A 476 -45.57 -0.87 -5.63
CA ILE A 476 -46.69 -0.15 -5.02
C ILE A 476 -47.32 -0.95 -3.89
N GLU A 477 -47.46 -2.28 -4.06
CA GLU A 477 -47.92 -3.15 -2.98
C GLU A 477 -46.97 -3.10 -1.76
N LYS A 478 -45.64 -3.08 -2.00
CA LYS A 478 -44.63 -2.97 -0.93
C LYS A 478 -44.60 -1.63 -0.21
N LEU A 479 -45.23 -0.58 -0.73
CA LEU A 479 -45.42 0.68 0.02
C LEU A 479 -46.29 0.49 1.27
N LYS A 480 -47.04 -0.62 1.37
CA LYS A 480 -47.86 -0.95 2.55
C LYS A 480 -47.16 -1.92 3.52
N ALA A 481 -45.89 -2.25 3.30
CA ALA A 481 -45.14 -3.15 4.18
C ALA A 481 -45.00 -2.56 5.59
N GLU A 482 -45.02 -3.39 6.63
CA GLU A 482 -44.84 -2.95 8.03
C GLU A 482 -43.44 -2.35 8.27
N VAL A 483 -42.43 -2.91 7.61
CA VAL A 483 -41.02 -2.52 7.77
C VAL A 483 -40.71 -1.24 6.99
N CYS A 484 -40.33 -0.17 7.69
CA CYS A 484 -40.02 1.14 7.12
C CYS A 484 -38.93 1.07 6.03
N GLN A 485 -37.85 0.33 6.27
CA GLN A 485 -36.75 0.20 5.30
C GLN A 485 -37.16 -0.48 3.98
N VAL A 486 -38.20 -1.32 3.99
CA VAL A 486 -38.75 -1.93 2.78
C VAL A 486 -39.57 -0.91 1.99
N ARG A 487 -40.41 -0.12 2.69
CA ARG A 487 -41.16 0.98 2.08
C ARG A 487 -40.21 2.00 1.46
N GLU A 488 -39.18 2.42 2.19
CA GLU A 488 -38.16 3.35 1.72
C GLU A 488 -37.44 2.85 0.46
N ALA A 489 -37.00 1.59 0.45
CA ALA A 489 -36.37 0.99 -0.71
C ALA A 489 -37.32 0.92 -1.91
N ALA A 490 -38.60 0.59 -1.70
CA ALA A 490 -39.61 0.59 -2.75
C ALA A 490 -39.84 2.00 -3.33
N VAL A 491 -39.93 3.03 -2.48
CA VAL A 491 -40.04 4.43 -2.92
C VAL A 491 -38.84 4.84 -3.78
N ALA A 492 -37.62 4.53 -3.32
CA ALA A 492 -36.39 4.86 -4.06
C ALA A 492 -36.33 4.15 -5.42
N VAL A 493 -36.72 2.87 -5.49
CA VAL A 493 -36.77 2.13 -6.76
C VAL A 493 -37.84 2.69 -7.69
N LEU A 494 -39.05 2.98 -7.19
CA LEU A 494 -40.12 3.59 -7.98
C LEU A 494 -39.72 4.94 -8.59
N GLY A 495 -39.04 5.78 -7.81
CA GLY A 495 -38.48 7.06 -8.28
C GLY A 495 -37.52 6.86 -9.46
N ARG A 496 -36.58 5.93 -9.34
CA ARG A 496 -35.58 5.62 -10.38
C ARG A 496 -36.17 4.94 -11.62
N ILE A 497 -37.24 4.15 -11.46
CA ILE A 497 -37.97 3.57 -12.61
C ILE A 497 -38.67 4.68 -13.41
N GLY A 498 -39.17 5.71 -12.73
CA GLY A 498 -39.79 6.86 -13.38
C GLY A 498 -41.16 6.56 -13.98
N ASP A 499 -41.90 5.57 -13.45
CA ASP A 499 -43.22 5.20 -13.97
C ASP A 499 -44.34 6.05 -13.37
N PRO A 500 -45.06 6.86 -14.19
CA PRO A 500 -46.21 7.66 -13.74
C PRO A 500 -47.31 6.87 -12.99
N LEU A 501 -47.38 5.56 -13.18
CA LEU A 501 -48.36 4.71 -12.49
C LEU A 501 -48.17 4.72 -10.96
N ALA A 502 -46.96 4.97 -10.46
CA ALA A 502 -46.66 5.03 -9.03
C ALA A 502 -47.11 6.34 -8.36
N VAL A 503 -47.36 7.40 -9.12
CA VAL A 503 -47.60 8.75 -8.60
C VAL A 503 -48.76 8.81 -7.61
N PRO A 504 -49.95 8.24 -7.87
CA PRO A 504 -51.06 8.29 -6.91
C PRO A 504 -50.72 7.64 -5.57
N ALA A 505 -49.99 6.52 -5.59
CA ALA A 505 -49.60 5.81 -4.37
C ALA A 505 -48.54 6.59 -3.58
N LEU A 506 -47.57 7.20 -4.26
CA LEU A 506 -46.56 8.06 -3.64
C LEU A 506 -47.17 9.36 -3.09
N THR A 507 -48.12 9.98 -3.78
CA THR A 507 -48.84 11.16 -3.25
C THR A 507 -49.67 10.83 -2.02
N GLN A 508 -50.28 9.64 -1.96
CA GLN A 508 -50.95 9.19 -0.74
C GLN A 508 -49.93 9.01 0.39
N LEU A 509 -48.79 8.39 0.12
CA LEU A 509 -47.74 8.12 1.10
C LEU A 509 -47.20 9.40 1.74
N LEU A 510 -47.02 10.48 0.97
CA LEU A 510 -46.63 11.81 1.48
C LEU A 510 -47.51 12.32 2.62
N THR A 511 -48.79 11.95 2.64
CA THR A 511 -49.77 12.42 3.65
C THR A 511 -49.93 11.45 4.81
N THR A 512 -49.60 10.17 4.62
CA THR A 512 -49.85 9.11 5.60
C THR A 512 -48.63 8.69 6.40
N ASP A 513 -47.42 8.83 5.85
CA ASP A 513 -46.17 8.40 6.49
C ASP A 513 -45.18 9.58 6.58
N SER A 514 -45.12 10.20 7.75
CA SER A 514 -44.27 11.38 7.99
C SER A 514 -42.77 11.06 7.87
N GLU A 515 -42.37 9.81 8.15
CA GLU A 515 -40.96 9.39 8.14
C GLU A 515 -40.41 9.35 6.70
N LEU A 516 -41.23 8.92 5.74
CA LEU A 516 -40.84 8.75 4.34
C LEU A 516 -41.08 9.98 3.46
N THR A 517 -41.55 11.10 4.03
CA THR A 517 -41.95 12.29 3.27
C THR A 517 -40.82 12.82 2.36
N ILE A 518 -39.59 12.91 2.88
CA ILE A 518 -38.43 13.43 2.14
C ILE A 518 -38.09 12.51 0.96
N THR A 519 -37.96 11.21 1.22
CA THR A 519 -37.64 10.20 0.19
C THR A 519 -38.72 10.14 -0.88
N THR A 520 -39.99 10.25 -0.48
CA THR A 520 -41.14 10.23 -1.38
C THR A 520 -41.22 11.48 -2.26
N ALA A 521 -40.95 12.66 -1.70
CA ALA A 521 -40.87 13.90 -2.49
C ALA A 521 -39.74 13.82 -3.53
N GLY A 522 -38.57 13.28 -3.14
CA GLY A 522 -37.46 13.02 -4.07
C GLY A 522 -37.81 12.02 -5.18
N ALA A 523 -38.51 10.94 -4.86
CA ALA A 523 -38.97 9.97 -5.87
C ALA A 523 -39.98 10.59 -6.85
N LEU A 524 -40.92 11.40 -6.38
CA LEU A 524 -41.87 12.13 -7.24
C LEU A 524 -41.15 13.13 -8.15
N ALA A 525 -40.11 13.81 -7.67
CA ALA A 525 -39.26 14.68 -8.46
C ALA A 525 -38.57 13.93 -9.61
N GLN A 526 -38.02 12.74 -9.32
CA GLN A 526 -37.37 11.89 -10.32
C GLN A 526 -38.35 11.36 -11.38
N ILE A 527 -39.59 11.04 -10.98
CA ILE A 527 -40.64 10.63 -11.92
C ILE A 527 -41.05 11.80 -12.83
N GLY A 528 -41.12 13.02 -12.29
CA GLY A 528 -41.40 14.23 -13.07
C GLY A 528 -42.84 14.37 -13.57
N ASP A 529 -43.80 13.69 -12.93
CA ASP A 529 -45.22 13.77 -13.29
C ASP A 529 -45.96 14.89 -12.55
N ARG A 530 -46.57 15.80 -13.31
CA ARG A 530 -47.24 17.02 -12.80
C ARG A 530 -48.43 16.74 -11.89
N ARG A 531 -49.00 15.54 -11.89
CA ARG A 531 -50.09 15.15 -10.99
C ARG A 531 -49.69 15.22 -9.51
N ALA A 532 -48.39 15.18 -9.20
CA ALA A 532 -47.88 15.37 -7.84
C ALA A 532 -47.88 16.83 -7.36
N TYR A 533 -48.05 17.80 -8.27
CA TYR A 533 -47.85 19.23 -8.02
C TYR A 533 -48.67 19.75 -6.83
N ASP A 534 -49.99 19.58 -6.85
CA ASP A 534 -50.87 20.14 -5.81
C ASP A 534 -50.61 19.51 -4.43
N THR A 535 -50.29 18.22 -4.39
CA THR A 535 -49.97 17.52 -3.13
C THR A 535 -48.67 18.03 -2.54
N LEU A 536 -47.64 18.22 -3.36
CA LEU A 536 -46.36 18.79 -2.95
C LEU A 536 -46.54 20.26 -2.51
N LEU A 537 -47.32 21.05 -3.25
CA LEU A 537 -47.59 22.44 -2.92
C LEU A 537 -48.26 22.59 -1.53
N GLY A 538 -49.13 21.66 -1.16
CA GLY A 538 -49.75 21.61 0.17
C GLY A 538 -48.78 21.38 1.34
N LEU A 539 -47.55 20.92 1.07
CA LEU A 539 -46.53 20.62 2.10
C LEU A 539 -45.49 21.74 2.27
N MET A 540 -45.63 22.88 1.59
CA MET A 540 -44.65 23.97 1.68
C MET A 540 -44.57 24.63 3.07
N GLY A 541 -45.63 24.53 3.88
CA GLY A 541 -45.68 25.00 5.27
C GLY A 541 -45.28 23.97 6.32
N HIS A 542 -44.72 22.82 5.90
CA HIS A 542 -44.44 21.73 6.83
C HIS A 542 -43.44 22.16 7.95
N PRO A 543 -43.65 21.77 9.22
CA PRO A 543 -42.81 22.22 10.34
C PRO A 543 -41.35 21.78 10.23
N SER A 544 -41.09 20.59 9.69
CA SER A 544 -39.73 20.11 9.43
C SER A 544 -39.07 20.85 8.25
N PRO A 545 -37.93 21.55 8.46
CA PRO A 545 -37.20 22.23 7.38
C PRO A 545 -36.70 21.28 6.28
N GLY A 546 -36.33 20.05 6.65
CA GLY A 546 -35.88 19.03 5.69
C GLY A 546 -36.99 18.63 4.71
N VAL A 547 -38.23 18.53 5.19
CA VAL A 547 -39.41 18.28 4.32
C VAL A 547 -39.64 19.47 3.39
N ARG A 548 -39.63 20.71 3.90
CA ARG A 548 -39.80 21.91 3.06
C ARG A 548 -38.75 21.97 1.96
N GLN A 549 -37.49 21.70 2.28
CA GLN A 549 -36.41 21.66 1.30
C GLN A 549 -36.63 20.60 0.22
N ALA A 550 -37.02 19.38 0.61
CA ALA A 550 -37.29 18.29 -0.33
C ALA A 550 -38.49 18.62 -1.25
N VAL A 551 -39.54 19.21 -0.70
CA VAL A 551 -40.74 19.64 -1.43
C VAL A 551 -40.42 20.76 -2.42
N VAL A 552 -39.70 21.80 -1.99
CA VAL A 552 -39.27 22.90 -2.87
C VAL A 552 -38.38 22.36 -3.99
N ALA A 553 -37.42 21.48 -3.69
CA ALA A 553 -36.59 20.84 -4.71
C ALA A 553 -37.41 20.01 -5.70
N ALA A 554 -38.41 19.27 -5.22
CA ALA A 554 -39.30 18.48 -6.06
C ALA A 554 -40.15 19.37 -6.99
N LEU A 555 -40.72 20.46 -6.46
CA LEU A 555 -41.50 21.43 -7.23
C LEU A 555 -40.65 22.15 -8.29
N ASN A 556 -39.41 22.51 -7.93
CA ASN A 556 -38.45 23.12 -8.85
C ASN A 556 -38.08 22.18 -10.01
N SER A 557 -37.86 20.89 -9.71
CA SER A 557 -37.56 19.87 -10.73
C SER A 557 -38.78 19.56 -11.61
N LEU A 558 -39.98 19.54 -11.04
CA LEU A 558 -41.21 19.18 -11.73
C LEU A 558 -41.67 20.28 -12.69
N GLY A 559 -41.65 21.53 -12.21
CA GLY A 559 -42.23 22.69 -12.87
C GLY A 559 -43.76 22.58 -13.03
N HIS A 560 -44.42 23.72 -13.15
CA HIS A 560 -45.86 23.78 -13.43
C HIS A 560 -46.21 25.07 -14.18
N PRO A 561 -47.13 25.05 -15.17
CA PRO A 561 -47.54 26.27 -15.88
C PRO A 561 -48.03 27.38 -14.93
N ASP A 562 -48.75 27.00 -13.88
CA ASP A 562 -49.31 27.96 -12.90
C ASP A 562 -48.33 28.34 -11.78
N MET A 563 -47.07 27.86 -11.82
CA MET A 563 -46.11 28.06 -10.73
C MET A 563 -45.95 29.54 -10.37
N LEU A 564 -45.80 30.41 -11.35
CA LEU A 564 -45.67 31.86 -11.13
C LEU A 564 -46.87 32.43 -10.36
N THR A 565 -48.09 32.19 -10.87
CA THR A 565 -49.32 32.71 -10.25
C THR A 565 -49.49 32.18 -8.83
N ARG A 566 -49.22 30.90 -8.60
CA ARG A 566 -49.27 30.30 -7.26
C ARG A 566 -48.22 30.88 -6.34
N THR A 567 -46.98 31.07 -6.81
CA THR A 567 -45.91 31.67 -6.01
C THR A 567 -46.26 33.10 -5.57
N ILE A 568 -46.91 33.90 -6.41
CA ILE A 568 -47.40 35.26 -6.05
C ILE A 568 -48.36 35.21 -4.86
N ASP A 569 -49.30 34.27 -4.85
CA ASP A 569 -50.24 34.07 -3.74
C ASP A 569 -49.52 33.58 -2.48
N LEU A 570 -48.62 32.62 -2.63
CA LEU A 570 -47.92 31.96 -1.52
C LEU A 570 -46.88 32.89 -0.85
N LEU A 571 -46.32 33.85 -1.58
CA LEU A 571 -45.50 34.92 -1.00
C LEU A 571 -46.28 35.78 -0.01
N GLN A 572 -47.61 35.81 -0.08
CA GLN A 572 -48.50 36.60 0.79
C GLN A 572 -49.21 35.74 1.84
N ASP A 573 -48.83 34.46 1.98
CA ASP A 573 -49.46 33.54 2.93
C ASP A 573 -49.26 33.99 4.39
N LYS A 574 -50.21 33.63 5.26
CA LYS A 574 -50.12 33.93 6.69
C LYS A 574 -49.04 33.11 7.38
N ASP A 575 -48.82 31.89 6.92
CA ASP A 575 -47.79 30.99 7.45
C ASP A 575 -46.40 31.42 6.93
N PRO A 576 -45.47 31.79 7.82
CA PRO A 576 -44.13 32.17 7.41
C PRO A 576 -43.32 31.06 6.77
N HIS A 577 -43.58 29.78 7.09
CA HIS A 577 -42.91 28.66 6.43
C HIS A 577 -43.32 28.54 4.96
N VAL A 578 -44.59 28.82 4.65
CA VAL A 578 -45.07 28.89 3.28
C VAL A 578 -44.42 30.06 2.54
N ARG A 579 -44.36 31.25 3.16
CA ARG A 579 -43.67 32.42 2.57
C ARG A 579 -42.19 32.14 2.32
N GLU A 580 -41.48 31.53 3.27
CA GLU A 580 -40.07 31.15 3.12
C GLU A 580 -39.86 30.19 1.93
N SER A 581 -40.70 29.15 1.81
CA SER A 581 -40.68 28.21 0.69
C SER A 581 -40.98 28.90 -0.65
N ALA A 582 -41.96 29.80 -0.67
CA ALA A 582 -42.34 30.57 -1.85
C ALA A 582 -41.21 31.49 -2.34
N VAL A 583 -40.49 32.15 -1.41
CA VAL A 583 -39.30 32.95 -1.72
C VAL A 583 -38.23 32.10 -2.42
N LYS A 584 -38.00 30.87 -1.95
CA LYS A 584 -37.04 29.93 -2.57
C LYS A 584 -37.45 29.52 -3.98
N ILE A 585 -38.72 29.25 -4.21
CA ILE A 585 -39.25 28.93 -5.55
C ILE A 585 -39.09 30.15 -6.48
N ALA A 586 -39.49 31.34 -6.03
CA ALA A 586 -39.40 32.56 -6.84
C ALA A 586 -37.97 32.88 -7.26
N GLY A 587 -37.00 32.74 -6.34
CA GLY A 587 -35.58 32.93 -6.62
C GLY A 587 -35.02 31.87 -7.57
N TYR A 588 -35.39 30.60 -7.40
CA TYR A 588 -34.91 29.51 -8.27
C TYR A 588 -35.33 29.69 -9.73
N PHE A 589 -36.60 30.03 -9.97
CA PHE A 589 -37.11 30.28 -11.32
C PHE A 589 -36.84 31.71 -11.84
N ALA A 590 -36.22 32.57 -11.02
CA ALA A 590 -35.98 33.98 -11.30
C ALA A 590 -37.24 34.70 -11.80
N PHE A 591 -38.36 34.53 -11.09
CA PHE A 591 -39.63 35.19 -11.43
C PHE A 591 -39.54 36.70 -11.19
N ASN A 592 -39.20 37.44 -12.24
CA ASN A 592 -39.04 38.90 -12.21
C ASN A 592 -40.36 39.62 -11.85
N GLU A 593 -41.50 39.03 -12.13
CA GLU A 593 -42.82 39.53 -11.74
C GLU A 593 -43.02 39.55 -10.22
N CYS A 594 -42.25 38.73 -9.48
CA CYS A 594 -42.31 38.67 -8.02
C CYS A 594 -41.39 39.71 -7.34
N VAL A 595 -40.61 40.51 -8.08
CA VAL A 595 -39.59 41.42 -7.49
C VAL A 595 -40.16 42.34 -6.42
N THR A 596 -41.33 42.94 -6.65
CA THR A 596 -41.96 43.84 -5.65
C THR A 596 -42.30 43.08 -4.36
N LEU A 597 -42.91 41.90 -4.47
CA LEU A 597 -43.25 41.07 -3.31
C LEU A 597 -42.00 40.56 -2.59
N LEU A 598 -40.96 40.19 -3.33
CA LEU A 598 -39.69 39.75 -2.74
C LEU A 598 -38.97 40.88 -2.00
N LEU A 599 -39.00 42.11 -2.52
CA LEU A 599 -38.51 43.30 -1.81
C LEU A 599 -39.28 43.55 -0.51
N GLU A 600 -40.60 43.31 -0.49
CA GLU A 600 -41.37 43.36 0.76
C GLU A 600 -40.98 42.24 1.72
N ARG A 601 -40.73 41.01 1.23
CA ARG A 601 -40.30 39.87 2.05
C ARG A 601 -38.89 40.07 2.63
N CYS A 602 -38.03 40.90 2.05
CA CYS A 602 -36.78 41.33 2.69
C CYS A 602 -37.00 42.09 4.01
N ARG A 603 -38.22 42.57 4.29
CA ARG A 603 -38.63 43.24 5.54
C ARG A 603 -39.76 42.49 6.27
N ASP A 604 -39.90 41.20 6.00
CA ASP A 604 -40.89 40.34 6.66
C ASP A 604 -40.73 40.32 8.19
N SER A 605 -41.81 40.05 8.93
CA SER A 605 -41.72 39.95 10.40
C SER A 605 -40.84 38.78 10.85
N GLU A 606 -40.80 37.69 10.07
CA GLU A 606 -40.02 36.50 10.40
C GLU A 606 -38.61 36.54 9.83
N GLU A 607 -37.62 36.26 10.69
CA GLU A 607 -36.19 36.28 10.34
C GLU A 607 -35.85 35.32 9.19
N ASP A 608 -36.40 34.11 9.18
CA ASP A 608 -36.10 33.11 8.15
C ASP A 608 -36.60 33.54 6.76
N VAL A 609 -37.76 34.20 6.70
CA VAL A 609 -38.32 34.74 5.45
C VAL A 609 -37.44 35.90 4.96
N ARG A 610 -37.07 36.84 5.84
CA ARG A 610 -36.16 37.94 5.49
C ARG A 610 -34.83 37.41 4.96
N ARG A 611 -34.23 36.46 5.67
CA ARG A 611 -32.96 35.85 5.29
C ARG A 611 -33.04 35.19 3.91
N ALA A 612 -34.08 34.38 3.67
CA ALA A 612 -34.27 33.73 2.37
C ALA A 612 -34.46 34.76 1.24
N ALA A 613 -35.18 35.85 1.50
CA ALA A 613 -35.41 36.89 0.50
C ALA A 613 -34.11 37.64 0.18
N ILE A 614 -33.37 38.07 1.20
CA ILE A 614 -32.07 38.74 1.06
C ILE A 614 -31.04 37.85 0.34
N GLU A 615 -31.06 36.54 0.60
CA GLU A 615 -30.18 35.56 -0.05
C GLU A 615 -30.44 35.45 -1.57
N LEU A 616 -31.70 35.52 -2.00
CA LEU A 616 -32.09 35.19 -3.36
C LEU A 616 -32.32 36.41 -4.26
N ILE A 617 -32.56 37.58 -3.68
CA ILE A 617 -32.83 38.78 -4.45
C ILE A 617 -31.70 39.22 -5.41
N PRO A 618 -30.40 38.94 -5.17
CA PRO A 618 -29.35 39.30 -6.13
C PRO A 618 -29.43 38.56 -7.47
N TYR A 619 -30.14 37.43 -7.53
CA TYR A 619 -30.31 36.64 -8.74
C TYR A 619 -31.42 37.16 -9.66
N LEU A 620 -32.19 38.17 -9.24
CA LEU A 620 -33.23 38.78 -10.05
C LEU A 620 -32.65 39.91 -10.89
N GLU A 621 -32.90 39.86 -12.21
CA GLU A 621 -32.41 40.86 -13.14
C GLU A 621 -33.11 42.21 -12.93
N ASN A 622 -32.35 43.31 -13.04
CA ASN A 622 -32.86 44.70 -13.02
C ASN A 622 -33.61 45.13 -11.74
N ALA A 623 -33.55 44.36 -10.65
CA ALA A 623 -34.17 44.74 -9.38
C ALA A 623 -33.34 45.80 -8.63
N PRO A 624 -33.95 46.87 -8.09
CA PRO A 624 -33.24 47.88 -7.30
C PRO A 624 -32.95 47.36 -5.87
N VAL A 625 -32.08 46.34 -5.77
CA VAL A 625 -31.86 45.58 -4.53
C VAL A 625 -30.85 46.23 -3.58
N LEU A 626 -29.94 47.08 -4.09
CA LEU A 626 -28.86 47.68 -3.29
C LEU A 626 -29.36 48.40 -2.03
N PRO A 627 -30.37 49.30 -2.08
CA PRO A 627 -30.86 49.97 -0.87
C PRO A 627 -31.42 48.99 0.16
N THR A 628 -32.06 47.91 -0.29
CA THR A 628 -32.63 46.87 0.57
C THR A 628 -31.53 46.06 1.26
N LEU A 629 -30.51 45.65 0.50
CA LEU A 629 -29.38 44.90 1.04
C LEU A 629 -28.53 45.75 2.01
N ILE A 630 -28.30 47.01 1.69
CA ILE A 630 -27.60 47.96 2.58
C ILE A 630 -28.38 48.14 3.88
N TRP A 631 -29.69 48.38 3.79
CA TRP A 631 -30.54 48.52 4.98
C TRP A 631 -30.49 47.26 5.85
N ALA A 632 -30.58 46.08 5.22
CA ALA A 632 -30.51 44.79 5.92
C ALA A 632 -29.14 44.56 6.56
N LEU A 633 -28.05 44.97 5.91
CA LEU A 633 -26.68 44.90 6.45
C LEU A 633 -26.48 45.80 7.67
N GLU A 634 -27.15 46.95 7.76
CA GLU A 634 -26.94 47.91 8.84
C GLU A 634 -27.91 47.74 10.02
N ASN A 635 -29.14 47.27 9.77
CA ASN A 635 -30.23 47.41 10.73
C ASN A 635 -30.85 46.08 11.21
N ASP A 636 -30.58 44.95 10.56
CA ASP A 636 -31.25 43.67 10.85
C ASP A 636 -30.48 42.81 11.87
N THR A 637 -30.95 41.59 12.12
CA THR A 637 -30.32 40.62 13.02
C THR A 637 -28.99 40.12 12.45
N PRO A 638 -28.05 39.62 13.28
CA PRO A 638 -26.73 39.21 12.80
C PRO A 638 -26.75 38.21 11.64
N LYS A 639 -27.70 37.25 11.64
CA LYS A 639 -27.84 36.28 10.54
C LYS A 639 -28.25 36.94 9.23
N VAL A 640 -29.18 37.90 9.28
CA VAL A 640 -29.63 38.63 8.09
C VAL A 640 -28.55 39.60 7.62
N ARG A 641 -27.86 40.30 8.52
CA ARG A 641 -26.71 41.17 8.19
C ARG A 641 -25.61 40.37 7.49
N ALA A 642 -25.27 39.19 7.99
CA ALA A 642 -24.28 38.30 7.39
C ALA A 642 -24.69 37.85 5.98
N THR A 643 -25.98 37.53 5.80
CA THR A 643 -26.55 37.17 4.50
C THR A 643 -26.53 38.36 3.53
N ALA A 644 -26.82 39.57 4.01
CA ALA A 644 -26.75 40.80 3.23
C ALA A 644 -25.32 41.15 2.80
N ALA A 645 -24.33 40.99 3.68
CA ALA A 645 -22.92 41.15 3.34
C ALA A 645 -22.49 40.18 2.24
N ARG A 646 -22.93 38.91 2.33
CA ARG A 646 -22.69 37.90 1.29
C ARG A 646 -23.37 38.26 -0.03
N ALA A 647 -24.63 38.68 0.01
CA ALA A 647 -25.41 39.09 -1.16
C ALA A 647 -24.77 40.30 -1.86
N LEU A 648 -24.32 41.31 -1.10
CA LEU A 648 -23.60 42.46 -1.64
C LEU A 648 -22.27 42.07 -2.29
N GLY A 649 -21.55 41.09 -1.73
CA GLY A 649 -20.32 40.56 -2.34
C GLY A 649 -20.52 39.70 -3.59
N GLN A 650 -21.76 39.38 -3.97
CA GLN A 650 -22.08 38.78 -5.27
C GLN A 650 -22.39 39.86 -6.32
N MET A 651 -22.60 41.10 -5.88
CA MET A 651 -22.91 42.22 -6.76
C MET A 651 -21.63 42.99 -7.09
N GLU A 652 -21.32 43.12 -8.38
CA GLU A 652 -20.23 43.97 -8.84
C GLU A 652 -20.63 45.46 -8.79
N SER A 653 -20.78 46.00 -7.57
CA SER A 653 -21.19 47.38 -7.35
C SER A 653 -20.22 48.12 -6.42
N PRO A 654 -19.46 49.12 -6.93
CA PRO A 654 -18.62 49.97 -6.10
C PRO A 654 -19.39 50.73 -4.99
N ILE A 655 -20.70 50.89 -5.14
CA ILE A 655 -21.57 51.54 -4.13
C ILE A 655 -21.61 50.70 -2.84
N ALA A 656 -21.43 49.38 -2.91
CA ALA A 656 -21.43 48.50 -1.75
C ALA A 656 -20.17 48.62 -0.88
N TYR A 657 -19.05 49.09 -1.47
CA TYR A 657 -17.74 49.17 -0.81
C TYR A 657 -17.77 49.84 0.58
N PRO A 658 -18.26 51.09 0.75
CA PRO A 658 -18.25 51.74 2.07
C PRO A 658 -19.06 50.97 3.12
N TYR A 659 -20.13 50.30 2.72
CA TYR A 659 -20.98 49.52 3.62
C TYR A 659 -20.33 48.20 4.02
N LEU A 660 -19.68 47.51 3.07
CA LEU A 660 -18.89 46.31 3.34
C LEU A 660 -17.68 46.64 4.23
N LEU A 661 -17.03 47.78 4.01
CA LEU A 661 -15.93 48.25 4.85
C LEU A 661 -16.40 48.51 6.29
N ASN A 662 -17.57 49.14 6.47
CA ASN A 662 -18.15 49.35 7.80
C ASN A 662 -18.53 48.00 8.48
N ALA A 663 -19.02 47.04 7.71
CA ALA A 663 -19.38 45.71 8.19
C ALA A 663 -18.18 44.87 8.70
N LEU A 664 -16.93 45.26 8.36
CA LEU A 664 -15.73 44.68 8.97
C LEU A 664 -15.62 44.98 10.48
N MET A 665 -16.35 45.97 10.99
CA MET A 665 -16.38 46.34 12.40
C MET A 665 -17.63 45.82 13.14
N ASP A 666 -18.43 44.96 12.50
CA ASP A 666 -19.65 44.40 13.11
C ASP A 666 -19.31 43.54 14.34
N GLY A 667 -20.18 43.56 15.36
CA GLY A 667 -19.99 42.75 16.57
C GLY A 667 -20.07 41.24 16.31
N ASP A 668 -20.78 40.82 15.26
CA ASP A 668 -20.93 39.42 14.88
C ASP A 668 -19.85 38.95 13.91
N ALA A 669 -19.23 37.81 14.22
CA ALA A 669 -18.11 37.27 13.45
C ALA A 669 -18.50 36.82 12.03
N TRP A 670 -19.74 36.35 11.80
CA TRP A 670 -20.18 35.94 10.46
C TRP A 670 -20.37 37.14 9.54
N VAL A 671 -20.86 38.27 10.07
CA VAL A 671 -20.95 39.52 9.31
C VAL A 671 -19.57 39.96 8.85
N ARG A 672 -18.60 40.02 9.79
CA ARG A 672 -17.20 40.36 9.46
C ARG A 672 -16.60 39.39 8.46
N TYR A 673 -16.84 38.08 8.63
CA TYR A 673 -16.35 37.04 7.72
C TYR A 673 -16.86 37.24 6.29
N TYR A 674 -18.18 37.42 6.09
CA TYR A 674 -18.73 37.60 4.75
C TYR A 674 -18.36 38.94 4.13
N ALA A 675 -18.29 40.01 4.92
CA ALA A 675 -17.81 41.31 4.45
C ALA A 675 -16.35 41.24 4.00
N THR A 676 -15.49 40.58 4.78
CA THR A 676 -14.08 40.33 4.45
C THR A 676 -13.95 39.57 3.13
N ARG A 677 -14.74 38.50 2.95
CA ARG A 677 -14.75 37.74 1.70
C ARG A 677 -15.25 38.53 0.51
N ALA A 678 -16.32 39.31 0.69
CA ALA A 678 -16.86 40.19 -0.35
C ALA A 678 -15.80 41.19 -0.85
N LEU A 679 -15.07 41.82 0.08
CA LEU A 679 -14.01 42.76 -0.28
C LEU A 679 -12.85 42.08 -1.02
N GLY A 680 -12.48 40.86 -0.61
CA GLY A 680 -11.45 40.07 -1.27
C GLY A 680 -11.84 39.57 -2.67
N THR A 681 -13.10 39.16 -2.87
CA THR A 681 -13.62 38.71 -4.18
C THR A 681 -13.51 39.81 -5.24
N HIS A 682 -13.80 41.05 -4.87
CA HIS A 682 -13.70 42.20 -5.77
C HIS A 682 -12.33 42.90 -5.74
N ALA A 683 -11.37 42.35 -4.97
CA ALA A 683 -9.99 42.82 -4.88
C ALA A 683 -9.84 44.33 -4.59
N TYR A 684 -10.64 44.90 -3.67
CA TYR A 684 -10.56 46.33 -3.34
C TYR A 684 -9.23 46.69 -2.64
N PRO A 685 -8.31 47.43 -3.29
CA PRO A 685 -6.99 47.74 -2.73
C PRO A 685 -7.06 48.69 -1.53
N GLU A 686 -8.09 49.51 -1.43
CA GLU A 686 -8.27 50.45 -0.31
C GLU A 686 -8.57 49.75 1.01
N ALA A 687 -9.00 48.47 0.99
CA ALA A 687 -9.30 47.69 2.17
C ALA A 687 -8.07 47.02 2.81
N VAL A 688 -6.88 47.08 2.19
CA VAL A 688 -5.70 46.30 2.59
C VAL A 688 -5.32 46.50 4.06
N ASP A 689 -5.28 47.74 4.56
CA ASP A 689 -4.88 47.99 5.95
C ASP A 689 -5.97 47.53 6.96
N THR A 690 -7.25 47.63 6.61
CA THR A 690 -8.35 47.12 7.46
C THR A 690 -8.37 45.59 7.48
N LEU A 691 -8.15 44.95 6.33
CA LEU A 691 -7.99 43.50 6.23
C LEU A 691 -6.76 43.03 7.03
N ALA A 692 -5.66 43.79 7.01
CA ALA A 692 -4.49 43.51 7.81
C ALA A 692 -4.82 43.51 9.31
N GLN A 693 -5.55 44.53 9.78
CA GLN A 693 -5.96 44.60 11.18
C GLN A 693 -6.76 43.36 11.60
N LEU A 694 -7.72 42.92 10.78
CA LEU A 694 -8.50 41.71 11.05
C LEU A 694 -7.63 40.45 11.07
N ALA A 695 -6.72 40.30 10.11
CA ALA A 695 -5.82 39.15 10.04
C ALA A 695 -4.97 38.98 11.32
N PHE A 696 -4.51 40.09 11.90
CA PHE A 696 -3.68 40.07 13.11
C PHE A 696 -4.49 39.97 14.42
N SER A 697 -5.66 40.61 14.50
CA SER A 697 -6.28 40.92 15.80
C SER A 697 -7.72 40.45 15.98
N ASP A 698 -8.39 39.91 14.95
CA ASP A 698 -9.77 39.47 15.11
C ASP A 698 -9.87 38.28 16.09
N PRO A 699 -10.84 38.28 17.03
CA PRO A 699 -11.00 37.17 17.98
C PRO A 699 -11.42 35.86 17.31
N ALA A 700 -12.06 35.90 16.15
CA ALA A 700 -12.52 34.72 15.42
C ALA A 700 -11.50 34.28 14.37
N THR A 701 -10.92 33.09 14.53
CA THR A 701 -9.94 32.51 13.60
C THR A 701 -10.44 32.45 12.16
N GLN A 702 -11.74 32.16 11.95
CA GLN A 702 -12.34 32.12 10.61
C GLN A 702 -12.28 33.49 9.90
N VAL A 703 -12.45 34.59 10.65
CA VAL A 703 -12.34 35.95 10.12
C VAL A 703 -10.88 36.27 9.79
N ARG A 704 -9.94 35.90 10.66
CA ARG A 704 -8.50 36.06 10.41
C ARG A 704 -8.07 35.35 9.12
N ILE A 705 -8.50 34.09 8.93
CA ILE A 705 -8.22 33.31 7.72
C ILE A 705 -8.86 33.98 6.49
N ALA A 706 -10.13 34.39 6.58
CA ALA A 706 -10.79 35.09 5.47
C ALA A 706 -10.06 36.38 5.08
N ALA A 707 -9.51 37.11 6.07
CA ALA A 707 -8.77 38.35 5.84
C ALA A 707 -7.42 38.08 5.15
N VAL A 708 -6.72 37.02 5.57
CA VAL A 708 -5.50 36.53 4.91
C VAL A 708 -5.75 36.12 3.46
N GLU A 709 -6.81 35.36 3.19
CA GLU A 709 -7.20 35.01 1.83
C GLU A 709 -7.60 36.24 0.99
N ALA A 710 -8.34 37.18 1.58
CA ALA A 710 -8.72 38.42 0.92
C ALA A 710 -7.48 39.27 0.56
N LEU A 711 -6.49 39.37 1.45
CA LEU A 711 -5.21 40.01 1.17
C LEU A 711 -4.45 39.33 0.02
N GLY A 712 -4.49 38.00 -0.07
CA GLY A 712 -3.95 37.23 -1.19
C GLY A 712 -4.57 37.63 -2.54
N ARG A 713 -5.91 37.73 -2.59
CA ARG A 713 -6.67 38.13 -3.79
C ARG A 713 -6.48 39.59 -4.18
N VAL A 714 -6.47 40.50 -3.19
CA VAL A 714 -6.19 41.93 -3.41
C VAL A 714 -4.77 42.11 -3.94
N GLY A 715 -3.81 41.38 -3.34
CA GLY A 715 -2.42 41.33 -3.77
C GLY A 715 -1.64 42.63 -3.61
N GLY A 716 -0.53 42.73 -4.35
CA GLY A 716 0.39 43.87 -4.29
C GLY A 716 1.45 43.80 -3.18
N PRO A 717 2.45 44.69 -3.21
CA PRO A 717 3.60 44.65 -2.31
C PRO A 717 3.21 44.87 -0.84
N ARG A 718 2.16 45.65 -0.58
CA ARG A 718 1.65 45.88 0.78
C ARG A 718 1.06 44.60 1.37
N ALA A 719 0.24 43.86 0.63
CA ALA A 719 -0.30 42.57 1.07
C ALA A 719 0.83 41.57 1.39
N VAL A 720 1.88 41.51 0.55
CA VAL A 720 3.06 40.67 0.83
C VAL A 720 3.72 41.05 2.15
N SER A 721 3.91 42.36 2.43
CA SER A 721 4.53 42.82 3.68
C SER A 721 3.73 42.48 4.94
N ILE A 722 2.41 42.27 4.79
CA ILE A 722 1.49 41.87 5.87
C ILE A 722 1.47 40.34 6.03
N LEU A 723 1.44 39.59 4.92
CA LEU A 723 1.33 38.14 4.92
C LEU A 723 2.62 37.43 5.33
N ALA A 724 3.80 38.00 5.01
CA ALA A 724 5.08 37.37 5.33
C ALA A 724 5.29 37.13 6.83
N PRO A 725 5.05 38.10 7.74
CA PRO A 725 5.10 37.84 9.18
C PRO A 725 4.12 36.77 9.67
N LEU A 726 2.92 36.71 9.10
CA LEU A 726 1.90 35.71 9.45
C LEU A 726 2.29 34.29 9.02
N ALA A 727 3.07 34.17 7.93
CA ALA A 727 3.62 32.89 7.48
C ALA A 727 4.79 32.40 8.37
N GLU A 728 5.50 33.32 9.01
CA GLU A 728 6.65 33.00 9.88
C GLU A 728 6.25 32.80 11.35
N ASP A 729 5.13 33.37 11.80
CA ASP A 729 4.67 33.32 13.19
C ASP A 729 4.48 31.87 13.69
N SER A 730 5.36 31.44 14.60
CA SER A 730 5.33 30.12 15.26
C SER A 730 4.26 29.99 16.35
N SER A 731 3.65 31.10 16.77
CA SER A 731 2.60 31.12 17.79
C SER A 731 1.18 31.05 17.20
N SER A 732 1.04 31.23 15.88
CA SER A 732 -0.23 31.18 15.16
C SER A 732 -0.68 29.74 14.86
N THR A 733 -1.99 29.56 14.66
CA THR A 733 -2.59 28.27 14.29
C THR A 733 -2.13 27.81 12.91
N ASP A 734 -1.89 26.50 12.73
CA ASP A 734 -1.45 25.90 11.46
C ASP A 734 -2.32 26.30 10.25
N ASP A 735 -3.64 26.42 10.43
CA ASP A 735 -4.56 26.84 9.37
C ASP A 735 -4.33 28.28 8.88
N LEU A 736 -3.93 29.17 9.79
CA LEU A 736 -3.65 30.57 9.45
C LEU A 736 -2.31 30.67 8.73
N VAL A 737 -1.29 29.97 9.20
CA VAL A 737 0.03 29.90 8.55
C VAL A 737 -0.10 29.29 7.15
N ARG A 738 -0.85 28.20 7.02
CA ARG A 738 -1.20 27.59 5.73
C ARG A 738 -1.86 28.62 4.81
N SER A 739 -2.87 29.33 5.30
CA SER A 739 -3.59 30.33 4.51
C SER A 739 -2.68 31.49 4.08
N ALA A 740 -1.76 31.94 4.94
CA ALA A 740 -0.80 33.00 4.63
C ALA A 740 0.20 32.57 3.56
N LEU A 741 0.75 31.36 3.65
CA LEU A 741 1.64 30.78 2.64
C LEU A 741 0.91 30.62 1.29
N MET A 742 -0.31 30.10 1.30
CA MET A 742 -1.11 29.96 0.06
C MET A 742 -1.46 31.33 -0.54
N ALA A 743 -1.81 32.32 0.28
CA ALA A 743 -2.06 33.69 -0.17
C ALA A 743 -0.81 34.34 -0.77
N LEU A 744 0.38 34.13 -0.17
CA LEU A 744 1.64 34.57 -0.77
C LEU A 744 1.91 33.88 -2.11
N GLY A 745 1.56 32.60 -2.24
CA GLY A 745 1.66 31.85 -3.49
C GLY A 745 0.70 32.36 -4.59
N GLU A 746 -0.45 32.91 -4.21
CA GLU A 746 -1.39 33.56 -5.14
C GLU A 746 -0.88 34.91 -5.65
N ILE A 747 -0.05 35.59 -4.84
CA ILE A 747 0.49 36.89 -5.21
C ILE A 747 1.68 36.71 -6.16
N GLY A 748 1.48 37.02 -7.44
CA GLY A 748 2.54 37.00 -8.47
C GLY A 748 3.70 38.00 -8.25
N HIS A 749 3.70 38.80 -7.18
CA HIS A 749 4.70 39.83 -6.91
C HIS A 749 6.08 39.24 -6.51
N PRO A 750 7.23 39.74 -7.00
CA PRO A 750 8.56 39.20 -6.70
C PRO A 750 8.87 39.04 -5.21
N ASN A 751 8.47 40.02 -4.38
CA ASN A 751 8.69 39.98 -2.93
C ASN A 751 7.97 38.85 -2.18
N SER A 752 7.05 38.11 -2.82
CA SER A 752 6.41 36.93 -2.21
C SER A 752 7.33 35.70 -2.21
N LEU A 753 8.34 35.65 -3.08
CA LEU A 753 9.22 34.50 -3.22
C LEU A 753 10.13 34.29 -2.00
N PRO A 754 10.81 35.31 -1.42
CA PRO A 754 11.70 35.10 -0.28
C PRO A 754 11.00 34.49 0.96
N PRO A 755 9.81 34.95 1.40
CA PRO A 755 9.09 34.31 2.50
C PRO A 755 8.71 32.85 2.24
N LEU A 756 8.32 32.51 1.00
CA LEU A 756 8.04 31.12 0.63
C LEU A 756 9.31 30.25 0.68
N LEU A 757 10.42 30.72 0.11
CA LEU A 757 11.70 30.02 0.19
C LEU A 757 12.21 29.86 1.64
N SER A 758 11.98 30.86 2.49
CA SER A 758 12.25 30.78 3.93
C SER A 758 11.43 29.68 4.60
N ALA A 759 10.12 29.63 4.35
CA ALA A 759 9.22 28.61 4.89
C ALA A 759 9.54 27.19 4.39
N LEU A 760 10.06 27.07 3.16
CA LEU A 760 10.52 25.79 2.59
C LEU A 760 11.73 25.20 3.36
N ARG A 761 12.47 26.07 4.06
CA ARG A 761 13.63 25.72 4.90
C ARG A 761 13.31 25.67 6.39
N SER A 762 12.03 25.78 6.76
CA SER A 762 11.61 25.71 8.16
C SER A 762 11.90 24.32 8.75
N SER A 763 12.16 24.26 10.06
CA SER A 763 12.20 22.97 10.79
C SER A 763 10.81 22.33 10.91
N ASP A 764 9.74 23.09 10.71
CA ASP A 764 8.37 22.60 10.72
C ASP A 764 8.00 22.00 9.36
N LEU A 765 7.78 20.69 9.35
CA LEU A 765 7.44 19.91 8.17
C LEU A 765 6.14 20.35 7.51
N GLN A 766 5.12 20.79 8.26
CA GLN A 766 3.87 21.27 7.68
C GLN A 766 4.08 22.57 6.91
N ARG A 767 4.91 23.48 7.44
CA ARG A 767 5.28 24.72 6.73
C ARG A 767 6.02 24.44 5.44
N ARG A 768 6.93 23.46 5.44
CA ARG A 768 7.62 23.01 4.22
C ARG A 768 6.62 22.52 3.17
N ILE A 769 5.64 21.70 3.57
CA ILE A 769 4.58 21.18 2.68
C ILE A 769 3.75 22.32 2.09
N TYR A 770 3.28 23.24 2.93
CA TYR A 770 2.46 24.37 2.48
C TYR A 770 3.24 25.31 1.57
N SER A 771 4.51 25.58 1.89
CA SER A 771 5.39 26.38 1.05
C SER A 771 5.64 25.73 -0.31
N ALA A 772 5.90 24.42 -0.37
CA ALA A 772 6.09 23.70 -1.63
C ALA A 772 4.88 23.86 -2.56
N ARG A 773 3.66 23.70 -2.03
CA ARG A 773 2.41 23.91 -2.80
C ARG A 773 2.22 25.37 -3.23
N ALA A 774 2.49 26.31 -2.34
CA ALA A 774 2.38 27.74 -2.65
C ALA A 774 3.37 28.17 -3.75
N LEU A 775 4.60 27.65 -3.73
CA LEU A 775 5.62 27.86 -4.76
C LEU A 775 5.19 27.30 -6.12
N GLY A 776 4.59 26.11 -6.15
CA GLY A 776 4.02 25.52 -7.38
C GLY A 776 2.92 26.39 -7.98
N LYS A 777 2.05 26.98 -7.15
CA LYS A 777 0.98 27.90 -7.60
C LYS A 777 1.52 29.24 -8.09
N ARG A 778 2.54 29.78 -7.43
CA ARG A 778 3.14 31.08 -7.75
C ARG A 778 3.91 31.08 -9.07
N GLY A 779 4.72 30.04 -9.25
CA GLY A 779 5.74 29.99 -10.30
C GLY A 779 6.85 31.03 -10.15
N GLY A 780 7.62 31.19 -11.22
CA GLY A 780 8.78 32.07 -11.30
C GLY A 780 10.09 31.32 -11.46
N THR A 781 11.11 32.04 -11.93
CA THR A 781 12.44 31.49 -12.21
C THR A 781 13.13 31.00 -10.93
N GLY A 782 13.69 29.79 -10.94
CA GLY A 782 14.45 29.23 -9.82
C GLY A 782 13.60 28.50 -8.77
N VAL A 783 12.27 28.48 -8.91
CA VAL A 783 11.37 27.72 -8.03
C VAL A 783 11.55 26.22 -8.26
N GLU A 784 11.70 25.82 -9.52
CA GLU A 784 11.95 24.44 -9.92
C GLU A 784 13.23 23.87 -9.28
N ALA A 785 14.30 24.67 -9.20
CA ALA A 785 15.55 24.26 -8.57
C ALA A 785 15.39 24.09 -7.04
N ALA A 786 14.62 24.96 -6.39
CA ALA A 786 14.34 24.86 -4.96
C ALA A 786 13.50 23.61 -4.63
N LEU A 787 12.48 23.31 -5.42
CA LEU A 787 11.65 22.11 -5.24
C LEU A 787 12.41 20.83 -5.58
N TYR A 788 13.22 20.83 -6.65
CA TYR A 788 14.08 19.70 -7.01
C TYR A 788 15.09 19.38 -5.91
N SER A 789 15.80 20.40 -5.40
CA SER A 789 16.78 20.20 -4.33
C SER A 789 16.15 19.65 -3.05
N LEU A 790 14.92 20.06 -2.71
CA LEU A 790 14.17 19.49 -1.59
C LEU A 790 13.92 17.99 -1.77
N VAL A 791 13.45 17.58 -2.96
CA VAL A 791 13.20 16.16 -3.24
C VAL A 791 14.50 15.36 -3.29
N ALA A 792 15.57 15.94 -3.85
CA ALA A 792 16.86 15.28 -3.96
C ALA A 792 17.51 15.01 -2.60
N VAL A 793 17.47 15.99 -1.68
CA VAL A 793 18.02 15.85 -0.33
C VAL A 793 17.26 14.78 0.47
N ASP A 794 15.94 14.87 0.53
CA ASP A 794 15.12 13.94 1.33
C ASP A 794 15.04 12.52 0.71
N SER A 795 15.38 12.37 -0.58
CA SER A 795 15.47 11.07 -1.26
C SER A 795 16.88 10.45 -1.27
N GLY A 796 17.86 11.09 -0.62
CA GLY A 796 19.23 10.57 -0.46
C GLY A 796 20.16 10.71 -1.67
N LEU A 797 19.98 11.74 -2.53
CA LEU A 797 20.77 11.94 -3.76
C LEU A 797 22.13 12.64 -3.58
N PHE A 798 22.52 13.10 -2.38
CA PHE A 798 23.85 13.65 -2.18
C PHE A 798 24.88 12.55 -1.89
N ASP A 799 25.48 12.03 -2.96
CA ASP A 799 26.77 11.33 -2.92
C ASP A 799 27.83 12.30 -3.46
N GLU A 800 28.74 12.77 -2.59
CA GLU A 800 29.79 13.77 -2.91
C GLU A 800 30.73 13.34 -4.06
N THR A 801 30.63 12.11 -4.56
CA THR A 801 31.60 11.52 -5.49
C THR A 801 31.22 11.58 -6.98
N SER A 802 29.99 11.95 -7.35
CA SER A 802 29.55 11.96 -8.76
C SER A 802 29.16 13.35 -9.26
N GLY A 803 30.18 14.12 -9.67
CA GLY A 803 30.06 15.44 -10.29
C GLY A 803 29.46 15.47 -11.70
N THR A 804 28.32 14.80 -11.92
CA THR A 804 27.57 14.82 -13.19
C THR A 804 26.06 14.89 -12.95
N THR A 805 25.60 16.02 -12.41
CA THR A 805 24.20 16.47 -12.48
C THR A 805 24.08 17.53 -13.57
N ILE A 806 23.00 17.50 -14.35
CA ILE A 806 22.75 18.47 -15.44
C ILE A 806 22.49 19.88 -14.86
N PHE A 807 21.96 19.93 -13.64
CA PHE A 807 21.86 21.15 -12.85
C PHE A 807 23.17 21.44 -12.12
N LYS A 808 24.09 22.13 -12.80
CA LYS A 808 25.04 22.98 -12.08
C LYS A 808 24.23 24.08 -11.36
N PRO A 809 24.48 24.36 -10.07
CA PRO A 809 23.91 25.56 -9.46
C PRO A 809 24.35 26.75 -10.31
N VAL A 810 23.38 27.60 -10.66
CA VAL A 810 23.52 28.75 -11.56
C VAL A 810 24.75 29.58 -11.16
N GLN A 811 25.87 29.35 -11.83
CA GLN A 811 26.92 30.34 -12.02
C GLN A 811 26.54 31.07 -13.31
N GLU A 812 26.40 32.39 -13.21
CA GLU A 812 26.19 33.35 -14.30
C GLU A 812 24.74 33.57 -14.78
N VAL A 813 24.00 34.40 -14.03
CA VAL A 813 23.07 35.39 -14.63
C VAL A 813 23.24 36.74 -13.91
N ASN A 814 23.84 37.70 -14.64
CA ASN A 814 23.82 39.15 -14.48
C ASN A 814 23.52 39.78 -13.09
N ALA A 815 24.60 40.02 -12.34
CA ALA A 815 24.99 41.22 -11.58
C ALA A 815 24.01 42.12 -10.77
N ASN A 816 22.69 41.92 -10.71
CA ASN A 816 21.80 42.78 -9.91
C ASN A 816 20.88 42.06 -8.90
N GLU A 817 21.02 40.75 -8.69
CA GLU A 817 20.30 40.00 -7.64
C GLU A 817 21.28 39.20 -6.76
N ALA A 818 22.05 39.93 -5.95
CA ALA A 818 23.16 39.40 -5.15
C ALA A 818 22.74 38.90 -3.75
N ILE A 819 21.84 37.91 -3.65
CA ILE A 819 21.56 37.22 -2.35
C ILE A 819 21.75 35.70 -2.40
N VAL A 820 21.91 35.08 -3.57
CA VAL A 820 21.83 33.60 -3.69
C VAL A 820 23.20 32.89 -3.65
N SER A 821 24.34 33.58 -3.69
CA SER A 821 25.64 32.93 -3.97
C SER A 821 26.45 32.43 -2.76
N SER A 822 26.01 32.61 -1.50
CA SER A 822 26.84 32.27 -0.32
C SER A 822 26.36 31.06 0.51
N SER A 823 25.40 30.26 0.03
CA SER A 823 24.70 29.28 0.89
C SER A 823 24.70 27.82 0.40
N CYS A 824 25.57 27.44 -0.54
CA CYS A 824 25.65 26.03 -1.00
C CYS A 824 26.65 25.15 -0.23
N SER A 825 27.48 25.71 0.66
CA SER A 825 28.54 24.95 1.36
C SER A 825 28.17 24.41 2.75
N GLU A 826 26.94 24.60 3.23
CA GLU A 826 26.54 24.25 4.60
C GLU A 826 25.28 23.36 4.68
N LEU A 827 25.10 22.43 3.73
CA LEU A 827 24.04 21.40 3.80
C LEU A 827 24.51 20.16 4.60
N ASN A 828 24.97 20.38 5.83
CA ASN A 828 25.42 19.30 6.70
C ASN A 828 24.33 18.90 7.70
N ILE A 829 23.36 18.09 7.25
CA ILE A 829 22.44 17.37 8.16
C ILE A 829 22.16 15.97 7.58
N LEU A 830 22.69 14.93 8.25
CA LEU A 830 22.24 13.53 8.18
C LEU A 830 21.69 13.15 9.58
N PRO A 831 20.71 12.24 9.67
CA PRO A 831 21.01 10.81 9.64
C PRO A 831 20.10 9.96 8.73
N SER A 832 20.69 8.87 8.26
CA SER A 832 20.10 7.71 7.61
C SER A 832 19.03 7.01 8.46
N HIS A 833 17.77 7.39 8.29
CA HIS A 833 16.60 6.67 8.78
C HIS A 833 15.56 6.49 7.67
N GLU A 834 14.72 5.44 7.78
CA GLU A 834 13.57 5.27 6.88
C GLU A 834 12.65 6.51 6.99
N PRO A 835 12.19 7.08 5.86
CA PRO A 835 11.43 8.32 5.88
C PRO A 835 10.11 8.14 6.64
N THR A 836 9.81 9.07 7.54
CA THR A 836 8.55 9.10 8.25
C THR A 836 7.38 9.34 7.27
N VAL A 837 6.16 8.89 7.61
CA VAL A 837 4.95 9.10 6.78
C VAL A 837 4.77 10.57 6.39
N SER A 838 5.18 11.50 7.24
CA SER A 838 5.08 12.94 6.99
C SER A 838 6.11 13.45 5.97
N GLU A 839 7.31 12.86 5.90
CA GLU A 839 8.33 13.20 4.88
C GLU A 839 7.90 12.75 3.48
N VAL A 840 7.16 11.64 3.40
CA VAL A 840 6.54 11.18 2.14
C VAL A 840 5.56 12.23 1.60
N HIS A 841 4.76 12.87 2.47
CA HIS A 841 3.83 13.92 2.05
C HIS A 841 4.53 15.19 1.54
N LEU A 842 5.72 15.52 2.08
CA LEU A 842 6.51 16.65 1.61
C LEU A 842 7.08 16.39 0.21
N VAL A 843 7.68 15.23 0.01
CA VAL A 843 8.21 14.82 -1.30
C VAL A 843 7.09 14.80 -2.34
N GLN A 844 5.93 14.26 -1.99
CA GLN A 844 4.73 14.27 -2.84
C GLN A 844 4.31 15.71 -3.19
N ALA A 845 4.22 16.60 -2.20
CA ALA A 845 3.82 17.99 -2.42
C ALA A 845 4.80 18.76 -3.32
N ALA A 846 6.11 18.50 -3.22
CA ALA A 846 7.10 19.10 -4.09
C ALA A 846 7.03 18.58 -5.53
N ILE A 847 6.76 17.27 -5.72
CA ILE A 847 6.54 16.68 -7.05
C ILE A 847 5.27 17.24 -7.71
N GLU A 848 4.18 17.36 -6.94
CA GLU A 848 2.93 17.98 -7.40
C GLU A 848 3.16 19.45 -7.77
N ALA A 849 3.91 20.19 -6.97
CA ALA A 849 4.26 21.58 -7.26
C ALA A 849 5.12 21.71 -8.53
N LEU A 850 6.13 20.85 -8.72
CA LEU A 850 6.91 20.79 -9.96
C LEU A 850 6.03 20.50 -11.18
N ALA A 851 5.07 19.58 -11.05
CA ALA A 851 4.12 19.29 -12.12
C ALA A 851 3.23 20.50 -12.43
N GLN A 852 2.74 21.18 -11.39
CA GLN A 852 1.91 22.38 -11.54
C GLN A 852 2.64 23.53 -12.26
N LEU A 853 3.96 23.68 -12.07
CA LEU A 853 4.74 24.67 -12.82
C LEU A 853 4.68 24.45 -14.34
N SER A 854 4.69 23.18 -14.77
CA SER A 854 4.60 22.77 -16.18
C SER A 854 5.66 23.40 -17.10
N THR A 855 6.72 24.01 -16.55
CA THR A 855 7.81 24.58 -17.34
C THR A 855 8.73 23.48 -17.88
N PRO A 856 9.44 23.69 -19.01
CA PRO A 856 10.40 22.73 -19.53
C PRO A 856 11.45 22.30 -18.49
N GLU A 857 11.88 23.23 -17.63
CA GLU A 857 12.84 23.00 -16.57
C GLU A 857 12.25 22.14 -15.44
N ALA A 858 10.98 22.37 -15.07
CA ALA A 858 10.29 21.54 -14.06
C ALA A 858 10.01 20.13 -14.58
N ILE A 859 9.65 19.98 -15.87
CA ILE A 859 9.50 18.68 -16.53
C ILE A 859 10.84 17.94 -16.57
N ALA A 860 11.94 18.64 -16.88
CA ALA A 860 13.28 18.06 -16.86
C ALA A 860 13.67 17.59 -15.44
N ALA A 861 13.37 18.39 -14.41
CA ALA A 861 13.60 18.01 -13.02
C ALA A 861 12.79 16.77 -12.61
N LEU A 862 11.51 16.69 -12.98
CA LEU A 862 10.67 15.51 -12.75
C LEU A 862 11.21 14.27 -13.45
N LEU A 863 11.65 14.41 -14.69
CA LEU A 863 12.29 13.32 -15.45
C LEU A 863 13.58 12.87 -14.76
N GLU A 864 14.43 13.78 -14.30
CA GLU A 864 15.66 13.45 -13.58
C GLU A 864 15.36 12.64 -12.29
N LEU A 865 14.33 13.03 -11.55
CA LEU A 865 13.87 12.35 -10.33
C LEU A 865 13.35 10.92 -10.59
N THR A 866 12.96 10.56 -11.81
CA THR A 866 12.55 9.17 -12.14
C THR A 866 13.70 8.16 -12.00
N SER A 867 14.95 8.63 -11.99
CA SER A 867 16.12 7.76 -11.76
C SER A 867 16.15 7.15 -10.36
N THR A 868 15.44 7.77 -9.40
CA THR A 868 15.39 7.40 -7.98
C THR A 868 14.25 6.42 -7.71
N HIS A 869 14.57 5.22 -7.22
CA HIS A 869 13.59 4.15 -7.01
C HIS A 869 12.40 4.54 -6.13
N GLN A 870 12.63 5.38 -5.11
CA GLN A 870 11.61 5.74 -4.12
C GLN A 870 10.50 6.65 -4.69
N VAL A 871 10.85 7.58 -5.57
CA VAL A 871 9.92 8.59 -6.11
C VAL A 871 9.51 8.34 -7.56
N ASN A 872 10.15 7.37 -8.25
CA ASN A 872 9.95 7.08 -9.66
C ASN A 872 8.47 6.96 -10.05
N LYS A 873 7.70 6.11 -9.35
CA LYS A 873 6.28 5.90 -9.64
C LYS A 873 5.44 7.17 -9.53
N VAL A 874 5.75 8.02 -8.55
CA VAL A 874 5.06 9.29 -8.31
C VAL A 874 5.39 10.28 -9.43
N CYS A 875 6.66 10.42 -9.80
CA CYS A 875 7.09 11.29 -10.89
C CYS A 875 6.47 10.88 -12.24
N ILE A 876 6.42 9.58 -12.55
CA ILE A 876 5.77 9.08 -13.77
C ILE A 876 4.28 9.42 -13.77
N ALA A 877 3.58 9.24 -12.65
CA ALA A 877 2.17 9.60 -12.53
C ALA A 877 1.96 11.11 -12.71
N ALA A 878 2.78 11.94 -12.07
CA ALA A 878 2.72 13.40 -12.18
C ALA A 878 2.96 13.87 -13.62
N LEU A 879 3.99 13.36 -14.29
CA LEU A 879 4.30 13.66 -15.69
C LEU A 879 3.18 13.21 -16.65
N THR A 880 2.53 12.08 -16.38
CA THR A 880 1.40 11.58 -17.19
C THR A 880 0.18 12.51 -17.09
N ASN A 881 -0.03 13.14 -15.93
CA ASN A 881 -1.17 14.04 -15.70
C ASN A 881 -1.01 15.43 -16.33
N LEU A 882 0.17 15.79 -16.85
CA LEU A 882 0.41 17.08 -17.51
C LEU A 882 -0.30 17.23 -18.87
N GLY A 883 -0.79 16.15 -19.46
CA GLY A 883 -1.51 16.18 -20.73
C GLY A 883 -0.62 16.25 -21.98
N GLU A 884 -1.26 16.31 -23.15
CA GLU A 884 -0.63 16.12 -24.46
C GLU A 884 0.25 17.30 -24.92
N GLU A 885 -0.02 18.50 -24.39
CA GLU A 885 0.70 19.74 -24.68
C GLU A 885 2.18 19.70 -24.24
N HIS A 886 2.55 18.79 -23.34
CA HIS A 886 3.91 18.64 -22.81
C HIS A 886 4.71 17.48 -23.44
N ILE A 887 4.19 16.81 -24.47
CA ILE A 887 4.83 15.65 -25.13
C ILE A 887 6.23 15.98 -25.63
N GLU A 888 6.45 17.16 -26.21
CA GLU A 888 7.77 17.54 -26.73
C GLU A 888 8.79 17.67 -25.60
N ALA A 889 8.41 18.31 -24.49
CA ALA A 889 9.27 18.48 -23.31
C ALA A 889 9.61 17.12 -22.67
N ILE A 890 8.63 16.22 -22.56
CA ILE A 890 8.83 14.85 -22.07
C ILE A 890 9.73 14.05 -23.03
N GLY A 891 9.51 14.19 -24.33
CA GLY A 891 10.29 13.53 -25.39
C GLY A 891 11.77 13.90 -25.39
N ARG A 892 12.13 15.10 -24.94
CA ARG A 892 13.55 15.49 -24.73
C ARG A 892 14.25 14.58 -23.71
N GLY A 893 13.51 13.96 -22.79
CA GLY A 893 14.02 12.97 -21.84
C GLY A 893 14.66 11.75 -22.51
N LEU A 894 14.28 11.42 -23.76
CA LEU A 894 14.92 10.34 -24.55
C LEU A 894 16.37 10.65 -24.93
N LYS A 895 16.85 11.90 -24.76
CA LYS A 895 18.25 12.27 -24.98
C LYS A 895 19.07 12.26 -23.68
N HIS A 896 18.46 11.91 -22.55
CA HIS A 896 19.11 11.96 -21.24
C HIS A 896 20.24 10.92 -21.13
N PRO A 897 21.39 11.22 -20.49
CA PRO A 897 22.52 10.28 -20.38
C PRO A 897 22.15 9.00 -19.61
N HIS A 898 21.31 9.13 -18.57
CA HIS A 898 20.92 8.01 -17.72
C HIS A 898 19.81 7.15 -18.33
N THR A 899 20.07 5.84 -18.50
CA THR A 899 19.15 4.88 -19.13
C THR A 899 17.79 4.80 -18.44
N LYS A 900 17.73 4.84 -17.10
CA LYS A 900 16.45 4.76 -16.37
C LYS A 900 15.51 5.94 -16.70
N VAL A 901 16.06 7.14 -16.88
CA VAL A 901 15.28 8.34 -17.22
C VAL A 901 14.70 8.20 -18.63
N ARG A 902 15.48 7.67 -19.58
CA ARG A 902 14.99 7.39 -20.94
C ARG A 902 13.85 6.36 -20.93
N CYS A 903 13.97 5.29 -20.13
CA CYS A 903 12.90 4.30 -19.96
C CYS A 903 11.65 4.90 -19.30
N ALA A 904 11.80 5.76 -18.30
CA ALA A 904 10.66 6.43 -17.67
C ALA A 904 9.96 7.40 -18.63
N ALA A 905 10.71 8.14 -19.47
CA ALA A 905 10.14 8.97 -20.53
C ALA A 905 9.31 8.13 -21.52
N ILE A 906 9.79 6.94 -21.91
CA ILE A 906 9.01 5.99 -22.73
C ILE A 906 7.72 5.57 -22.03
N GLU A 907 7.77 5.25 -20.74
CA GLU A 907 6.59 4.84 -19.97
C GLU A 907 5.54 5.96 -19.90
N VAL A 908 5.96 7.21 -19.68
CA VAL A 908 5.06 8.38 -19.67
C VAL A 908 4.45 8.59 -21.06
N LEU A 909 5.28 8.61 -22.12
CA LEU A 909 4.82 8.81 -23.51
C LEU A 909 3.82 7.72 -23.94
N MET A 910 4.03 6.48 -23.52
CA MET A 910 3.10 5.37 -23.74
C MET A 910 1.74 5.63 -23.07
N ARG A 911 1.72 6.12 -21.82
CA ARG A 911 0.48 6.37 -21.07
C ARG A 911 -0.35 7.52 -21.63
N LEU A 912 0.29 8.50 -22.28
CA LEU A 912 -0.39 9.62 -22.94
C LEU A 912 -1.22 9.21 -24.17
N LYS A 913 -0.91 8.06 -24.80
CA LYS A 913 -1.66 7.50 -25.95
C LYS A 913 -1.89 8.47 -27.13
N HIS A 914 -1.00 9.44 -27.32
CA HIS A 914 -1.13 10.46 -28.36
C HIS A 914 -0.28 10.16 -29.61
N PRO A 915 -0.73 10.50 -30.84
CA PRO A 915 0.05 10.26 -32.06
C PRO A 915 1.45 10.87 -32.05
N HIS A 916 1.61 12.10 -31.53
CA HIS A 916 2.92 12.75 -31.45
C HIS A 916 3.87 12.05 -30.47
N ALA A 917 3.35 11.43 -29.40
CA ALA A 917 4.17 10.62 -28.49
C ALA A 917 4.71 9.37 -29.19
N SER A 918 3.97 8.82 -30.16
CA SER A 918 4.42 7.67 -30.94
C SER A 918 5.64 7.97 -31.81
N GLU A 919 5.82 9.20 -32.29
CA GLU A 919 7.00 9.59 -33.06
C GLU A 919 8.27 9.51 -32.21
N PHE A 920 8.20 9.97 -30.96
CA PHE A 920 9.27 9.84 -29.97
C PHE A 920 9.56 8.37 -29.62
N LEU A 921 8.52 7.55 -29.47
CA LEU A 921 8.68 6.12 -29.21
C LEU A 921 9.34 5.38 -30.40
N ILE A 922 8.99 5.73 -31.64
CA ILE A 922 9.63 5.20 -32.85
C ILE A 922 11.10 5.62 -32.93
N ALA A 923 11.43 6.85 -32.52
CA ALA A 923 12.82 7.31 -32.44
C ALA A 923 13.63 6.54 -31.38
N ALA A 924 13.01 6.21 -30.24
CA ALA A 924 13.66 5.44 -29.16
C ALA A 924 14.06 4.01 -29.57
N LEU A 925 13.52 3.47 -30.67
CA LEU A 925 13.97 2.21 -31.26
C LEU A 925 15.42 2.24 -31.77
N ASP A 926 16.01 3.43 -31.97
CA ASP A 926 17.41 3.59 -32.38
C ASP A 926 18.36 3.84 -31.18
N ASP A 927 17.87 3.73 -29.94
CA ASP A 927 18.71 3.98 -28.76
C ASP A 927 19.88 2.99 -28.69
N LYS A 928 21.04 3.45 -28.23
CA LYS A 928 22.24 2.61 -28.10
C LYS A 928 22.06 1.49 -27.07
N ASN A 929 21.21 1.70 -26.06
CA ASN A 929 20.98 0.76 -24.97
C ASN A 929 19.80 -0.19 -25.27
N SER A 930 20.02 -1.50 -25.12
CA SER A 930 19.00 -2.50 -25.46
C SER A 930 17.75 -2.45 -24.56
N PHE A 931 17.87 -2.02 -23.30
CA PHE A 931 16.71 -1.86 -22.41
C PHE A 931 15.76 -0.76 -22.88
N VAL A 932 16.29 0.32 -23.44
CA VAL A 932 15.49 1.44 -23.96
C VAL A 932 14.76 1.00 -25.22
N ARG A 933 15.45 0.29 -26.13
CA ARG A 933 14.83 -0.28 -27.34
C ARG A 933 13.73 -1.29 -26.99
N LEU A 934 13.97 -2.16 -26.01
CA LEU A 934 12.97 -3.12 -25.53
C LEU A 934 11.73 -2.42 -24.94
N ALA A 935 11.94 -1.38 -24.12
CA ALA A 935 10.84 -0.59 -23.57
C ALA A 935 10.02 0.11 -24.67
N ALA A 936 10.69 0.65 -25.69
CA ALA A 936 10.03 1.28 -26.85
C ALA A 936 9.20 0.28 -27.66
N ILE A 937 9.69 -0.96 -27.87
CA ILE A 937 8.93 -2.02 -28.55
C ILE A 937 7.65 -2.35 -27.79
N ASN A 938 7.77 -2.60 -26.48
CA ASN A 938 6.63 -2.94 -25.64
C ASN A 938 5.59 -1.79 -25.62
N ALA A 939 6.05 -0.54 -25.56
CA ALA A 939 5.17 0.63 -25.59
C ALA A 939 4.40 0.75 -26.91
N LEU A 940 5.09 0.56 -28.04
CA LEU A 940 4.47 0.64 -29.38
C LEU A 940 3.52 -0.53 -29.66
N GLU A 941 3.80 -1.74 -29.13
CA GLU A 941 2.89 -2.88 -29.18
C GLU A 941 1.59 -2.58 -28.41
N HIS A 942 1.69 -2.05 -27.18
CA HIS A 942 0.52 -1.67 -26.38
C HIS A 942 -0.35 -0.60 -27.06
N LEU A 943 0.25 0.27 -27.87
CA LEU A 943 -0.46 1.31 -28.62
C LEU A 943 -1.01 0.83 -29.98
N GLY A 944 -0.66 -0.38 -30.43
CA GLY A 944 -1.08 -0.89 -31.74
C GLY A 944 -0.58 -0.05 -32.92
N ASN A 945 0.59 0.58 -32.79
CA ASN A 945 1.04 1.55 -33.80
C ASN A 945 1.58 0.88 -35.07
N ARG A 946 0.81 0.98 -36.16
CA ARG A 946 1.17 0.39 -37.48
C ARG A 946 2.41 1.00 -38.13
N ASN A 947 2.73 2.27 -37.85
CA ASN A 947 3.88 2.95 -38.45
C ASN A 947 5.22 2.43 -37.90
N ALA A 948 5.22 1.76 -36.75
CA ALA A 948 6.41 1.16 -36.16
C ALA A 948 6.74 -0.24 -36.73
N GLN A 949 5.80 -0.90 -37.41
CA GLN A 949 5.93 -2.32 -37.83
C GLN A 949 7.14 -2.55 -38.74
N GLN A 950 7.37 -1.65 -39.70
CA GLN A 950 8.50 -1.77 -40.62
C GLN A 950 9.84 -1.73 -39.87
N LYS A 951 9.95 -0.86 -38.86
CA LYS A 951 11.17 -0.69 -38.07
C LYS A 951 11.37 -1.87 -37.11
N MET A 952 10.29 -2.40 -36.52
CA MET A 952 10.30 -3.62 -35.72
C MET A 952 10.69 -4.86 -36.53
N ALA A 953 10.24 -4.97 -37.79
CA ALA A 953 10.60 -6.06 -38.69
C ALA A 953 12.11 -6.12 -38.99
N VAL A 954 12.74 -4.95 -39.13
CA VAL A 954 14.20 -4.84 -39.26
C VAL A 954 14.87 -5.29 -37.96
N LEU A 955 14.48 -4.70 -36.81
CA LEU A 955 15.07 -5.03 -35.50
C LEU A 955 14.96 -6.51 -35.13
N ALA A 956 13.87 -7.18 -35.50
CA ALA A 956 13.66 -8.61 -35.30
C ALA A 956 14.80 -9.48 -35.85
N HIS A 957 15.50 -9.01 -36.89
CA HIS A 957 16.58 -9.74 -37.56
C HIS A 957 17.96 -9.11 -37.31
N THR A 958 18.04 -7.79 -37.11
CA THR A 958 19.31 -7.06 -37.10
C THR A 958 19.76 -6.58 -35.73
N ASP A 959 18.91 -6.56 -34.70
CA ASP A 959 19.32 -6.04 -33.38
C ASP A 959 20.39 -6.95 -32.73
N PRO A 960 21.47 -6.41 -32.13
CA PRO A 960 22.48 -7.22 -31.48
C PRO A 960 21.96 -8.00 -30.25
N ASP A 961 20.95 -7.48 -29.56
CA ASP A 961 20.41 -8.09 -28.34
C ASP A 961 19.30 -9.12 -28.66
N PRO A 962 19.46 -10.40 -28.25
CA PRO A 962 18.49 -11.45 -28.53
C PRO A 962 17.12 -11.21 -27.90
N THR A 963 17.04 -10.46 -26.80
CA THR A 963 15.77 -10.14 -26.13
C THR A 963 14.96 -9.13 -26.93
N VAL A 964 15.63 -8.12 -27.49
CA VAL A 964 15.02 -7.12 -28.38
C VAL A 964 14.53 -7.78 -29.66
N ARG A 965 15.31 -8.71 -30.25
CA ARG A 965 14.89 -9.49 -31.43
C ARG A 965 13.61 -10.29 -31.17
N ARG A 966 13.55 -11.02 -30.06
CA ARG A 966 12.37 -11.82 -29.68
C ARG A 966 11.13 -10.96 -29.44
N ALA A 967 11.29 -9.82 -28.75
CA ALA A 967 10.18 -8.90 -28.51
C ALA A 967 9.63 -8.31 -29.82
N ALA A 968 10.52 -7.89 -30.73
CA ALA A 968 10.14 -7.38 -32.04
C ALA A 968 9.49 -8.45 -32.95
N GLN A 969 9.86 -9.73 -32.82
CA GLN A 969 9.19 -10.84 -33.51
C GLN A 969 7.80 -11.12 -32.94
N LYS A 970 7.66 -11.10 -31.61
CA LYS A 970 6.38 -11.34 -30.93
C LYS A 970 5.34 -10.29 -31.31
N SER A 971 5.72 -9.00 -31.33
CA SER A 971 4.80 -7.91 -31.66
C SER A 971 4.26 -7.94 -33.10
N GLN A 972 4.93 -8.66 -34.00
CA GLN A 972 4.45 -8.88 -35.37
C GLN A 972 3.30 -9.91 -35.42
N ILE A 973 3.31 -10.91 -34.53
CA ILE A 973 2.34 -12.01 -34.50
C ILE A 973 0.99 -11.53 -33.96
N THR A 974 0.98 -10.57 -33.03
CA THR A 974 -0.23 -10.01 -32.38
C THR A 974 -1.00 -9.00 -33.25
N SER A 975 -0.49 -8.63 -34.43
CA SER A 975 -1.06 -7.58 -35.28
C SER A 975 -1.64 -8.06 -36.63
N VAL A 976 -1.61 -9.38 -36.86
CA VAL A 976 -2.29 -10.11 -37.93
C VAL A 976 -3.57 -10.71 -37.36
#